data_AF-A0AAV6JYF5-F1
#
_entry.id   AF-A0AAV6JYF5-F1
#
_cell.length_a   1.000
_cell.length_b   1.000
_cell.length_c   1.000
_cell.angle_alpha   90.00
_cell.angle_beta   90.00
_cell.angle_gamma   90.00
#
_symmetry.space_group_name_H-M   'P 1'
#
loop_
_entity.id
_entity.type
_entity.pdbx_description
1 polymer ?
#
loop_
_entity_poly.entity_id
_entity_poly.type
_entity_poly.pdbx_seq_one_letter_code
_entity_poly.pdbx_strand_id
1 'polypeptide(L)'
;MASPIDRPTFRTRILLNHLLLNPDQTLPPLAPSPCLNYSPPELSNNFRFDTREMRKLSDGHHVVDRDWLFGLMTQSKLFCPRERGAGRVFVGPDYNQSMEQQREMTLRRIEYLLGRGVFEGWLTGKGPEAELRKLAFLEVLGIFDHSLAIKLGVHFFLWGGAIQFFGTKHHHEKWLRDSENYVVKGCFAMTELGHGSNVRGIETVTIYDSSTGEFVINTPCESAQKYWIGGAANHATHTIVFSQLNIDGTNHGVHAFIAQIRDANGNVCPNIRIADCGHKIGLNGVDNGRIWFDNVRIPRENLLNSVANVSPDGQYLSAIKNPDQRFAAFMAPLTSGRVTIACSAIYTSKIGLAIAIRYSLSRRAFSVTPNGPEVLLLDYPSHQRRLLPLLAKTYAMSFAANYLKTKYVTRTPESNKTIHVVSSAFKATLTWHNMRTLQECREACGGQGMKTENRVGHLKGEFDVQSTFEGDNNVLMQQVSKALLAEYIAAQKRNRPFKGLGLEHMNKSCPVIPSQLTNSTLRSIQFQTDIFCLRERDLLSRFAAEVSAHEAQGQSKEYAFILSYQLAEDLGKAFSERSIFQTFIEAEAALSSGSLKDILGLVRTMYALISLEEDASFLRYGYLSPDNAAAVRKEVAKLCSELRPHALALLIHETIAFFHSRFLQNISAFLAAALGMVTPTFHIAMYPWFALGHLTPFLHLSNKLAKKGHKISFLIPTKTQKKLQPFNLHPELITFVPIAVPPVPGLPPGVETTADVGMASHTLLMEAMDRTEDYIERLFRDLKPDFVFFDFAYWLPGVARRLGIKSVHYCIISPATIGYSMSPARTLDGREVTEGDLMLPPPDYPDLSIKLLPHEARAFYGMRTFKYGGDVLFYDRLHASFTQCDALGFRTSREIEGPFCDYLGHHFGKPVLLSGPVIPEPPTCPLDHKLAKWLDQFKSGSVIYCAFGSQCILEKGQFQELLLGLELTYMPFMAALKQPMGAETVEEALPEMFEERIGKRGVVYGGWVQQQLILEHPSVGCFITHCGSGSLSEALVNKCQLVLLPYFGDQIINARMMSVSMKVGVEVEKGEQDGLFMRESVCKAVRTVMEEGDKVGKEVRANKAKLRELLLLKKDLDSSYIDSFNEKLRDLLLG
;
A
#
# COMPACT_ATOMS: atom_id res chain seq x y z
N MET A 1 -26.68 -61.92 2.31
CA MET A 1 -27.66 -61.14 1.53
C MET A 1 -28.00 -59.90 2.33
N ALA A 2 -27.57 -58.72 1.89
CA ALA A 2 -27.98 -57.44 2.48
C ALA A 2 -28.43 -56.54 1.31
N SER A 3 -29.68 -56.08 1.39
CA SER A 3 -30.38 -55.30 0.37
C SER A 3 -29.64 -54.00 0.03
N PRO A 4 -29.62 -53.54 -1.24
CA PRO A 4 -29.09 -52.24 -1.58
C PRO A 4 -30.01 -51.17 -0.98
N ILE A 5 -29.45 -50.32 -0.11
CA ILE A 5 -30.17 -49.18 0.47
C ILE A 5 -30.44 -48.19 -0.65
N ASP A 6 -31.73 -47.92 -0.86
CA ASP A 6 -32.27 -47.02 -1.86
C ASP A 6 -31.73 -45.59 -1.63
N ARG A 7 -30.84 -45.13 -2.52
CA ARG A 7 -30.16 -43.82 -2.46
C ARG A 7 -31.10 -42.60 -2.34
N PRO A 8 -32.31 -42.58 -2.92
CA PRO A 8 -33.28 -41.51 -2.72
C PRO A 8 -33.74 -41.43 -1.26
N THR A 9 -33.93 -42.56 -0.58
CA THR A 9 -34.38 -42.64 0.81
C THR A 9 -33.31 -42.14 1.78
N PHE A 10 -32.03 -42.42 1.49
CA PHE A 10 -30.91 -41.87 2.26
C PHE A 10 -30.80 -40.34 2.12
N ARG A 11 -30.92 -39.81 0.89
CA ARG A 11 -30.91 -38.36 0.63
C ARG A 11 -32.10 -37.66 1.26
N THR A 12 -33.28 -38.27 1.18
CA THR A 12 -34.50 -37.77 1.82
C THR A 12 -34.34 -37.74 3.33
N ARG A 13 -33.73 -38.76 3.95
CA ARG A 13 -33.47 -38.77 5.40
C ARG A 13 -32.48 -37.68 5.84
N ILE A 14 -31.45 -37.38 5.04
CA ILE A 14 -30.52 -36.28 5.33
C ILE A 14 -31.23 -34.92 5.19
N LEU A 15 -32.07 -34.74 4.17
CA LEU A 15 -32.85 -33.51 3.99
C LEU A 15 -33.92 -33.36 5.08
N LEU A 16 -34.59 -34.44 5.49
CA LEU A 16 -35.54 -34.44 6.60
C LEU A 16 -34.84 -34.08 7.92
N ASN A 17 -33.64 -34.58 8.16
CA ASN A 17 -32.87 -34.23 9.36
C ASN A 17 -32.41 -32.76 9.34
N HIS A 18 -32.21 -32.15 8.17
CA HIS A 18 -31.95 -30.71 8.07
C HIS A 18 -33.22 -29.86 8.23
N LEU A 19 -34.39 -30.40 7.88
CA LEU A 19 -35.68 -29.72 7.97
C LEU A 19 -36.38 -29.90 9.34
N LEU A 20 -36.01 -30.94 10.10
CA LEU A 20 -36.57 -31.28 11.42
C LEU A 20 -35.69 -30.83 12.60
N LEU A 21 -34.59 -30.13 12.35
CA LEU A 21 -33.82 -29.50 13.44
C LEU A 21 -34.65 -28.36 14.03
N ASN A 22 -35.20 -28.60 15.23
CA ASN A 22 -35.83 -27.58 16.07
C ASN A 22 -34.93 -26.34 16.19
N PRO A 23 -35.47 -25.12 16.04
CA PRO A 23 -34.71 -23.88 16.22
C PRO A 23 -34.28 -23.61 17.67
N ASP A 24 -34.70 -24.44 18.63
CA ASP A 24 -34.41 -24.29 20.08
C ASP A 24 -33.14 -25.01 20.58
N GLN A 25 -32.35 -25.63 19.72
CA GLN A 25 -31.00 -26.05 20.12
C GLN A 25 -30.04 -24.90 19.90
N THR A 26 -29.80 -24.13 20.96
CA THR A 26 -28.63 -23.26 21.09
C THR A 26 -27.39 -24.07 20.74
N LEU A 27 -26.86 -23.86 19.52
CA LEU A 27 -25.55 -24.37 19.14
C LEU A 27 -24.57 -23.93 20.23
N PRO A 28 -23.73 -24.83 20.78
CA PRO A 28 -22.73 -24.41 21.74
C PRO A 28 -21.91 -23.27 21.10
N PRO A 29 -21.59 -22.20 21.85
CA PRO A 29 -20.74 -21.13 21.34
C PRO A 29 -19.50 -21.80 20.74
N LEU A 30 -19.10 -21.37 19.53
CA LEU A 30 -17.91 -21.91 18.89
C LEU A 30 -16.73 -21.79 19.85
N ALA A 31 -16.37 -22.91 20.46
CA ALA A 31 -15.17 -22.98 21.25
C ALA A 31 -13.99 -22.81 20.28
N PRO A 32 -13.01 -21.94 20.59
CA PRO A 32 -11.80 -21.87 19.79
C PRO A 32 -11.20 -23.27 19.73
N SER A 33 -11.13 -23.84 18.52
CA SER A 33 -10.44 -25.10 18.29
C SER A 33 -9.03 -25.02 18.86
N PRO A 34 -8.43 -26.10 19.39
CA PRO A 34 -7.02 -26.13 19.77
C PRO A 34 -6.06 -25.66 18.66
N CYS A 35 -6.51 -25.72 17.40
CA CYS A 35 -5.81 -25.21 16.22
C CYS A 35 -5.82 -23.67 16.12
N LEU A 36 -6.62 -23.00 16.95
CA LEU A 36 -6.82 -21.54 17.04
C LEU A 36 -6.19 -20.93 18.30
N ASN A 37 -5.65 -21.74 19.20
CA ASN A 37 -5.02 -21.25 20.43
C ASN A 37 -3.56 -20.87 20.13
N TYR A 38 -3.31 -19.58 19.93
CA TYR A 38 -1.98 -19.03 19.64
C TYR A 38 -1.30 -18.61 20.95
N SER A 39 -0.24 -19.32 21.33
CA SER A 39 0.78 -18.79 22.21
C SER A 39 2.00 -18.43 21.34
N PRO A 40 2.50 -17.18 21.39
CA PRO A 40 3.77 -16.85 20.77
C PRO A 40 4.82 -17.87 21.19
N PRO A 41 5.52 -18.53 20.25
CA PRO A 41 6.52 -19.54 20.60
C PRO A 41 7.69 -18.92 21.39
N GLU A 42 7.80 -17.59 21.41
CA GLU A 42 8.69 -16.81 22.27
C GLU A 42 8.31 -16.83 23.77
N LEU A 43 7.02 -17.01 24.11
CA LEU A 43 6.54 -17.04 25.50
C LEU A 43 6.68 -18.42 26.16
N SER A 44 6.92 -19.46 25.37
CA SER A 44 6.94 -20.86 25.85
C SER A 44 8.34 -21.50 25.89
N ASN A 45 9.39 -20.82 25.40
CA ASN A 45 10.69 -21.45 25.17
C ASN A 45 11.83 -20.82 26.00
N ASN A 46 12.52 -21.68 26.77
CA ASN A 46 13.84 -21.36 27.31
C ASN A 46 14.91 -21.67 26.24
N PHE A 47 15.72 -20.67 25.87
CA PHE A 47 16.80 -20.85 24.90
C PHE A 47 18.02 -21.52 25.54
N ARG A 48 18.66 -22.45 24.81
CA ARG A 48 19.84 -23.20 25.31
C ARG A 48 21.18 -22.47 25.15
N PHE A 49 21.20 -21.35 24.44
CA PHE A 49 22.36 -20.50 24.22
C PHE A 49 21.95 -19.02 24.23
N ASP A 50 22.91 -18.12 24.42
CA ASP A 50 22.67 -16.67 24.44
C ASP A 50 22.41 -16.16 23.02
N THR A 51 21.18 -15.71 22.78
CA THR A 51 20.74 -15.18 21.47
C THR A 51 21.37 -13.82 21.15
N ARG A 52 21.79 -13.04 22.15
CA ARG A 52 22.48 -11.75 21.93
C ARG A 52 23.91 -11.97 21.45
N GLU A 53 24.61 -12.95 22.00
CA GLU A 53 25.94 -13.33 21.52
C GLU A 53 25.87 -13.92 20.11
N MET A 54 24.87 -14.76 19.83
CA MET A 54 24.62 -15.24 18.46
C MET A 54 24.35 -14.08 17.49
N ARG A 55 23.60 -13.07 17.92
CA ARG A 55 23.36 -11.85 17.14
C ARG A 55 24.66 -11.10 16.84
N LYS A 56 25.51 -10.89 17.84
CA LYS A 56 26.81 -10.22 17.67
C LYS A 56 27.69 -10.93 16.65
N LEU A 57 27.72 -12.27 16.67
CA LEU A 57 28.47 -13.07 15.69
C LEU A 57 27.93 -12.94 14.27
N SER A 58 26.61 -12.97 14.13
CA SER A 58 25.93 -13.00 12.84
C SER A 58 25.84 -11.61 12.18
N ASP A 59 25.69 -10.53 12.96
CA ASP A 59 25.69 -9.14 12.46
C ASP A 59 27.11 -8.54 12.37
N GLY A 60 28.05 -9.04 13.19
CA GLY A 60 29.49 -8.82 13.12
C GLY A 60 30.01 -7.47 13.64
N HIS A 61 29.28 -6.36 13.43
CA HIS A 61 29.73 -5.01 13.80
C HIS A 61 28.56 -4.01 13.94
N HIS A 62 28.81 -2.89 14.64
CA HIS A 62 27.92 -1.73 14.73
C HIS A 62 26.48 -2.06 15.15
N VAL A 63 26.33 -3.01 16.07
CA VAL A 63 25.02 -3.51 16.55
C VAL A 63 24.17 -2.39 17.14
N VAL A 64 24.78 -1.50 17.93
CA VAL A 64 24.12 -0.35 18.57
C VAL A 64 23.64 0.68 17.55
N ASP A 65 24.47 1.03 16.56
CA ASP A 65 24.11 1.93 15.47
C ASP A 65 22.90 1.42 14.68
N ARG A 66 22.84 0.10 14.41
CA ARG A 66 21.70 -0.52 13.73
C ARG A 66 20.40 -0.34 14.52
N ASP A 67 20.47 -0.55 15.83
CA ASP A 67 19.32 -0.39 16.72
C ASP A 67 18.88 1.07 16.81
N TRP A 68 19.83 2.01 16.82
CA TRP A 68 19.55 3.45 16.76
C TRP A 68 18.82 3.84 15.46
N LEU A 69 19.33 3.43 14.29
CA LEU A 69 18.70 3.75 13.01
C LEU A 69 17.31 3.12 12.90
N PHE A 70 17.14 1.90 13.41
CA PHE A 70 15.83 1.29 13.51
C PHE A 70 14.87 2.12 14.38
N GLY A 71 15.33 2.58 15.55
CA GLY A 71 14.58 3.45 16.45
C GLY A 71 14.15 4.78 15.80
N LEU A 72 14.97 5.36 14.92
CA LEU A 72 14.56 6.56 14.16
C LEU A 72 13.39 6.31 13.22
N MET A 73 13.32 5.11 12.62
CA MET A 73 12.23 4.74 11.71
C MET A 73 10.93 4.51 12.47
N THR A 74 10.97 3.89 13.67
CA THR A 74 9.75 3.66 14.48
C THR A 74 9.10 4.95 14.96
N GLN A 75 9.85 6.02 15.09
CA GLN A 75 9.37 7.32 15.57
C GLN A 75 8.63 8.15 14.50
N SER A 76 8.67 7.76 13.22
CA SER A 76 8.13 8.56 12.13
C SER A 76 7.07 7.83 11.31
N LYS A 77 5.94 8.52 11.07
CA LYS A 77 4.84 8.00 10.24
C LYS A 77 5.25 7.67 8.80
N LEU A 78 6.36 8.23 8.30
CA LEU A 78 6.90 7.95 6.95
C LEU A 78 7.28 6.47 6.76
N PHE A 79 7.58 5.76 7.85
CA PHE A 79 7.96 4.34 7.85
C PHE A 79 6.79 3.43 8.24
N CYS A 80 5.57 3.98 8.31
CA CYS A 80 4.33 3.29 8.65
C CYS A 80 4.45 2.45 9.94
N PRO A 81 4.80 3.06 11.09
CA PRO A 81 4.93 2.37 12.36
C PRO A 81 3.57 1.81 12.80
N ARG A 82 3.59 0.60 13.36
CA ARG A 82 2.41 -0.11 13.86
C ARG A 82 2.73 -0.73 15.20
N GLU A 83 1.96 -0.41 16.22
CA GLU A 83 2.09 -1.03 17.54
C GLU A 83 1.34 -2.37 17.58
N ARG A 84 1.97 -3.43 18.10
CA ARG A 84 1.32 -4.75 18.28
C ARG A 84 1.84 -5.46 19.52
N GLY A 85 0.95 -5.71 20.48
CA GLY A 85 1.15 -6.60 21.64
C GLY A 85 2.35 -6.23 22.53
N ALA A 86 2.11 -5.99 23.82
CA ALA A 86 3.16 -5.68 24.80
C ALA A 86 4.09 -4.51 24.39
N GLY A 87 3.57 -3.49 23.69
CA GLY A 87 4.29 -2.26 23.36
C GLY A 87 5.34 -2.34 22.25
N ARG A 88 5.37 -3.39 21.42
CA ARG A 88 6.33 -3.51 20.30
C ARG A 88 5.85 -2.72 19.07
N VAL A 89 6.74 -1.92 18.49
CA VAL A 89 6.48 -1.12 17.27
C VAL A 89 7.22 -1.72 16.08
N PHE A 90 6.50 -1.89 14.97
CA PHE A 90 6.99 -2.45 13.71
C PHE A 90 6.86 -1.43 12.60
N VAL A 91 7.81 -1.40 11.67
CA VAL A 91 7.78 -0.54 10.47
C VAL A 91 7.80 -1.38 9.21
N GLY A 92 7.17 -0.87 8.15
CA GLY A 92 7.21 -1.49 6.83
C GLY A 92 6.61 -0.57 5.76
N PRO A 93 7.10 -0.60 4.52
CA PRO A 93 6.54 0.24 3.46
C PRO A 93 5.07 -0.13 3.17
N ASP A 94 4.31 0.83 2.65
CA ASP A 94 2.94 0.59 2.20
C ASP A 94 2.95 0.06 0.77
N TYR A 95 2.73 -1.25 0.65
CA TYR A 95 2.75 -1.94 -0.64
C TYR A 95 1.51 -1.70 -1.51
N ASN A 96 0.50 -0.96 -1.04
CA ASN A 96 -0.64 -0.55 -1.87
C ASN A 96 -0.36 0.74 -2.66
N GLN A 97 0.78 1.38 -2.42
CA GLN A 97 1.19 2.58 -3.13
C GLN A 97 1.46 2.26 -4.61
N SER A 98 0.96 3.13 -5.49
CA SER A 98 1.36 3.18 -6.91
C SER A 98 2.87 3.40 -7.05
N MET A 99 3.42 3.16 -8.23
CA MET A 99 4.85 3.40 -8.52
C MET A 99 5.26 4.84 -8.18
N GLU A 100 4.44 5.81 -8.56
CA GLU A 100 4.66 7.24 -8.32
C GLU A 100 4.68 7.55 -6.82
N GLN A 101 3.71 7.01 -6.06
CA GLN A 101 3.66 7.16 -4.62
C GLN A 101 4.86 6.51 -3.92
N GLN A 102 5.30 5.34 -4.37
CA GLN A 102 6.49 4.69 -3.82
C GLN A 102 7.73 5.57 -4.02
N ARG A 103 7.92 6.14 -5.22
CA ARG A 103 9.07 7.01 -5.53
C ARG A 103 9.12 8.27 -4.67
N GLU A 104 7.97 8.90 -4.51
CA GLU A 104 7.79 10.07 -3.67
C GLU A 104 8.12 9.72 -2.20
N MET A 105 7.54 8.63 -1.69
CA MET A 105 7.79 8.19 -0.32
C MET A 105 9.25 7.80 -0.09
N THR A 106 9.91 7.17 -1.06
CA THR A 106 11.34 6.87 -0.96
C THR A 106 12.15 8.17 -0.83
N LEU A 107 11.86 9.21 -1.61
CA LEU A 107 12.57 10.49 -1.49
C LEU A 107 12.33 11.16 -0.12
N ARG A 108 11.08 11.25 0.32
CA ARG A 108 10.72 11.83 1.63
C ARG A 108 11.38 11.12 2.80
N ARG A 109 11.55 9.79 2.72
CA ARG A 109 12.29 9.00 3.71
C ARG A 109 13.78 9.36 3.72
N ILE A 110 14.39 9.55 2.54
CA ILE A 110 15.79 9.99 2.43
C ILE A 110 15.96 11.35 3.08
N GLU A 111 15.08 12.31 2.80
CA GLU A 111 15.13 13.66 3.40
C GLU A 111 14.97 13.63 4.91
N TYR A 112 14.06 12.79 5.43
CA TYR A 112 13.92 12.58 6.87
C TYR A 112 15.21 12.03 7.51
N LEU A 113 15.84 11.03 6.89
CA LEU A 113 17.08 10.42 7.41
C LEU A 113 18.26 11.40 7.33
N LEU A 114 18.33 12.20 6.26
CA LEU A 114 19.29 13.30 6.12
C LEU A 114 19.17 14.29 7.28
N GLY A 115 17.95 14.74 7.59
CA GLY A 115 17.67 15.66 8.70
C GLY A 115 17.97 15.09 10.11
N ARG A 116 18.29 13.80 10.21
CA ARG A 116 18.70 13.13 11.46
C ARG A 116 20.19 12.77 11.50
N GLY A 117 20.99 13.24 10.54
CA GLY A 117 22.43 13.01 10.50
C GLY A 117 22.81 11.57 10.12
N VAL A 118 21.90 10.78 9.54
CA VAL A 118 22.16 9.37 9.20
C VAL A 118 23.31 9.22 8.19
N PHE A 119 23.44 10.18 7.26
CA PHE A 119 24.42 10.16 6.18
C PHE A 119 25.75 10.85 6.51
N GLU A 120 25.91 11.36 7.73
CA GLU A 120 27.14 12.06 8.13
C GLU A 120 28.36 11.15 8.00
N GLY A 121 29.35 11.61 7.24
CA GLY A 121 30.59 10.88 7.01
C GLY A 121 30.48 9.70 6.04
N TRP A 122 29.37 9.50 5.33
CA TRP A 122 29.23 8.42 4.35
C TRP A 122 30.18 8.55 3.15
N LEU A 123 30.52 9.79 2.77
CA LEU A 123 31.47 10.10 1.69
C LEU A 123 32.73 10.81 2.19
N THR A 124 32.62 11.58 3.28
CA THR A 124 33.73 12.38 3.81
C THR A 124 34.47 11.70 4.97
N GLY A 125 33.84 10.74 5.64
CA GLY A 125 34.44 9.94 6.69
C GLY A 125 35.55 9.05 6.14
N LYS A 126 36.60 8.83 6.94
CA LYS A 126 37.79 8.07 6.55
C LYS A 126 37.99 6.83 7.42
N GLY A 127 38.53 5.79 6.80
CA GLY A 127 38.98 4.58 7.46
C GLY A 127 37.92 3.47 7.57
N PRO A 128 38.33 2.27 8.02
CA PRO A 128 37.49 1.08 8.00
C PRO A 128 36.20 1.21 8.81
N GLU A 129 36.25 1.90 9.96
CA GLU A 129 35.11 2.05 10.85
C GLU A 129 33.97 2.85 10.20
N ALA A 130 34.30 3.96 9.53
CA ALA A 130 33.31 4.75 8.81
C ALA A 130 32.64 3.96 7.65
N GLU A 131 33.43 3.16 6.91
CA GLU A 131 32.89 2.30 5.85
C GLU A 131 31.98 1.20 6.43
N LEU A 132 32.37 0.57 7.55
CA LEU A 132 31.55 -0.44 8.22
C LEU A 132 30.24 0.14 8.79
N ARG A 133 30.27 1.34 9.38
CA ARG A 133 29.07 2.04 9.85
C ARG A 133 28.10 2.31 8.70
N LYS A 134 28.61 2.82 7.58
CA LYS A 134 27.83 3.06 6.36
C LYS A 134 27.17 1.78 5.85
N LEU A 135 27.90 0.67 5.80
CA LEU A 135 27.37 -0.64 5.42
C LEU A 135 26.28 -1.13 6.40
N ALA A 136 26.48 -0.94 7.70
CA ALA A 136 25.51 -1.33 8.72
C ALA A 136 24.18 -0.58 8.56
N PHE A 137 24.23 0.73 8.30
CA PHE A 137 23.04 1.53 8.04
C PHE A 137 22.33 1.12 6.76
N LEU A 138 23.07 0.91 5.67
CA LEU A 138 22.46 0.50 4.41
C LEU A 138 21.76 -0.87 4.55
N GLU A 139 22.33 -1.80 5.32
CA GLU A 139 21.70 -3.09 5.61
C GLU A 139 20.37 -2.92 6.37
N VAL A 140 20.31 -2.05 7.38
CA VAL A 140 19.06 -1.77 8.13
C VAL A 140 17.99 -1.14 7.23
N LEU A 141 18.37 -0.20 6.36
CA LEU A 141 17.44 0.41 5.40
C LEU A 141 16.94 -0.62 4.37
N GLY A 142 17.80 -1.55 3.94
CA GLY A 142 17.42 -2.63 3.03
C GLY A 142 16.49 -3.67 3.66
N ILE A 143 16.60 -3.90 4.98
CA ILE A 143 15.66 -4.74 5.75
C ILE A 143 14.27 -4.09 5.80
N PHE A 144 14.20 -2.75 5.87
CA PHE A 144 12.96 -1.99 5.83
C PHE A 144 12.32 -2.01 4.42
N ASP A 145 13.03 -1.44 3.43
CA ASP A 145 12.54 -1.20 2.07
C ASP A 145 13.73 -1.25 1.09
N HIS A 146 13.71 -2.22 0.16
CA HIS A 146 14.83 -2.38 -0.77
C HIS A 146 14.96 -1.19 -1.72
N SER A 147 13.85 -0.54 -2.08
CA SER A 147 13.86 0.65 -2.93
C SER A 147 14.65 1.79 -2.30
N LEU A 148 14.47 2.00 -0.99
CA LEU A 148 15.22 3.00 -0.23
C LEU A 148 16.72 2.72 -0.23
N ALA A 149 17.10 1.48 0.07
CA ALA A 149 18.51 1.09 0.06
C ALA A 149 19.15 1.23 -1.33
N ILE A 150 18.47 0.81 -2.40
CA ILE A 150 19.03 0.91 -3.76
C ILE A 150 19.14 2.38 -4.20
N LYS A 151 18.15 3.23 -3.91
CA LYS A 151 18.23 4.66 -4.27
C LYS A 151 19.40 5.35 -3.57
N LEU A 152 19.63 5.04 -2.28
CA LEU A 152 20.81 5.49 -1.54
C LEU A 152 22.10 4.87 -2.07
N GLY A 153 22.07 3.59 -2.45
CA GLY A 153 23.20 2.87 -3.04
C GLY A 153 23.69 3.53 -4.34
N VAL A 154 22.77 3.86 -5.24
CA VAL A 154 23.11 4.57 -6.49
C VAL A 154 23.77 5.92 -6.21
N HIS A 155 23.25 6.66 -5.24
CA HIS A 155 23.79 7.96 -4.90
C HIS A 155 25.16 7.89 -4.18
N PHE A 156 25.23 7.16 -3.06
CA PHE A 156 26.41 7.17 -2.20
C PHE A 156 27.50 6.20 -2.64
N PHE A 157 27.13 5.02 -3.13
CA PHE A 157 28.10 3.96 -3.44
C PHE A 157 28.52 3.98 -4.90
N LEU A 158 27.62 4.32 -5.82
CA LEU A 158 27.97 4.40 -7.24
C LEU A 158 28.42 5.80 -7.64
N TRP A 159 27.58 6.83 -7.50
CA TRP A 159 27.98 8.21 -7.81
C TRP A 159 29.10 8.70 -6.88
N GLY A 160 28.87 8.71 -5.57
CA GLY A 160 29.86 9.16 -4.59
C GLY A 160 31.12 8.29 -4.59
N GLY A 161 30.94 6.97 -4.67
CA GLY A 161 32.06 6.03 -4.78
C GLY A 161 32.90 6.26 -6.04
N ALA A 162 32.29 6.47 -7.21
CA ALA A 162 33.04 6.79 -8.43
C ALA A 162 33.89 8.05 -8.28
N ILE A 163 33.39 9.08 -7.59
CA ILE A 163 34.18 10.28 -7.28
C ILE A 163 35.32 9.95 -6.33
N GLN A 164 35.09 9.14 -5.29
CA GLN A 164 36.15 8.71 -4.36
C GLN A 164 37.25 7.89 -5.07
N PHE A 165 36.88 6.99 -5.99
CA PHE A 165 37.82 6.08 -6.67
C PHE A 165 38.51 6.72 -7.88
N PHE A 166 37.76 7.42 -8.74
CA PHE A 166 38.27 7.97 -9.99
C PHE A 166 38.63 9.45 -9.90
N GLY A 167 38.11 10.15 -8.91
CA GLY A 167 38.41 11.56 -8.69
C GLY A 167 39.77 11.77 -8.03
N THR A 168 40.33 12.93 -8.28
CA THR A 168 41.50 13.48 -7.57
C THR A 168 41.05 14.49 -6.50
N LYS A 169 42.00 15.08 -5.76
CA LYS A 169 41.71 15.99 -4.63
C LYS A 169 40.69 17.09 -4.97
N HIS A 170 40.81 17.73 -6.13
CA HIS A 170 39.86 18.79 -6.51
C HIS A 170 38.44 18.26 -6.74
N HIS A 171 38.28 17.04 -7.24
CA HIS A 171 36.97 16.41 -7.39
C HIS A 171 36.35 16.12 -6.03
N HIS A 172 37.17 15.64 -5.09
CA HIS A 172 36.72 15.33 -3.74
C HIS A 172 36.23 16.59 -3.02
N GLU A 173 37.00 17.67 -3.10
CA GLU A 173 36.67 18.98 -2.52
C GLU A 173 35.42 19.60 -3.15
N LYS A 174 35.24 19.46 -4.48
CA LYS A 174 34.10 20.03 -5.20
C LYS A 174 32.79 19.27 -4.97
N TRP A 175 32.81 17.94 -4.92
CA TRP A 175 31.58 17.15 -5.07
C TRP A 175 31.16 16.32 -3.86
N LEU A 176 32.08 15.84 -3.02
CA LEU A 176 31.72 14.84 -2.01
C LEU A 176 30.86 15.41 -0.89
N ARG A 177 31.15 16.62 -0.42
CA ARG A 177 30.36 17.25 0.67
C ARG A 177 28.94 17.59 0.22
N ASP A 178 28.79 18.14 -0.98
CA ASP A 178 27.48 18.49 -1.54
C ASP A 178 26.65 17.25 -1.90
N SER A 179 27.32 16.18 -2.33
CA SER A 179 26.67 14.87 -2.49
C SER A 179 26.23 14.33 -1.13
N GLU A 180 27.08 14.40 -0.11
CA GLU A 180 26.77 13.91 1.24
C GLU A 180 25.55 14.59 1.85
N ASN A 181 25.42 15.89 1.61
CA ASN A 181 24.30 16.72 2.06
C ASN A 181 23.09 16.70 1.12
N TYR A 182 23.08 15.86 0.09
CA TYR A 182 22.00 15.77 -0.92
C TYR A 182 21.70 17.07 -1.68
N VAL A 183 22.63 18.03 -1.65
CA VAL A 183 22.60 19.24 -2.51
C VAL A 183 22.78 18.83 -3.96
N VAL A 184 23.75 17.94 -4.21
CA VAL A 184 23.94 17.27 -5.50
C VAL A 184 23.35 15.87 -5.42
N LYS A 185 22.30 15.61 -6.20
CA LYS A 185 21.71 14.28 -6.36
C LYS A 185 22.34 13.61 -7.57
N GLY A 186 23.12 12.57 -7.34
CA GLY A 186 23.89 11.88 -8.37
C GLY A 186 23.38 10.49 -8.75
N CYS A 187 23.51 10.12 -10.03
CA CYS A 187 23.29 8.76 -10.54
C CYS A 187 24.48 8.22 -11.35
N PHE A 188 24.45 6.92 -11.71
CA PHE A 188 25.57 6.22 -12.33
C PHE A 188 25.21 5.63 -13.70
N ALA A 189 25.64 6.30 -14.77
CA ALA A 189 25.28 6.00 -16.15
C ALA A 189 26.36 5.19 -16.89
N MET A 190 26.40 3.89 -16.58
CA MET A 190 27.29 2.93 -17.24
C MET A 190 26.56 2.11 -18.30
N THR A 191 25.58 1.31 -17.86
CA THR A 191 24.79 0.40 -18.69
C THR A 191 24.08 1.13 -19.82
N GLU A 192 24.08 0.50 -20.99
CA GLU A 192 23.36 0.92 -22.18
C GLU A 192 22.32 -0.13 -22.57
N LEU A 193 21.39 0.24 -23.46
CA LEU A 193 20.39 -0.71 -23.96
C LEU A 193 21.07 -1.92 -24.64
N GLY A 194 22.14 -1.69 -25.41
CA GLY A 194 22.91 -2.74 -26.08
C GLY A 194 23.96 -3.42 -25.19
N HIS A 195 24.41 -2.77 -24.12
CA HIS A 195 25.61 -3.19 -23.37
C HIS A 195 25.43 -3.10 -21.86
N GLY A 196 25.31 -4.27 -21.22
CA GLY A 196 25.36 -4.44 -19.76
C GLY A 196 26.64 -5.12 -19.28
N SER A 197 26.75 -6.44 -19.45
CA SER A 197 27.91 -7.22 -19.00
C SER A 197 29.21 -6.86 -19.73
N ASN A 198 29.13 -6.55 -21.03
CA ASN A 198 30.29 -6.17 -21.84
C ASN A 198 30.51 -4.66 -21.84
N VAL A 199 30.94 -4.11 -20.69
CA VAL A 199 31.20 -2.66 -20.55
C VAL A 199 32.30 -2.16 -21.49
N ARG A 200 33.21 -3.03 -21.94
CA ARG A 200 34.22 -2.65 -22.95
C ARG A 200 33.59 -2.19 -24.26
N GLY A 201 32.41 -2.72 -24.58
CA GLY A 201 31.72 -2.48 -25.83
C GLY A 201 30.70 -1.34 -25.80
N ILE A 202 30.60 -0.57 -24.71
CA ILE A 202 29.67 0.56 -24.67
C ILE A 202 29.93 1.53 -25.83
N GLU A 203 28.86 2.12 -26.33
CA GLU A 203 28.79 2.85 -27.59
C GLU A 203 28.76 4.37 -27.38
N THR A 204 28.38 4.88 -26.20
CA THR A 204 28.46 6.32 -25.90
C THR A 204 29.90 6.81 -26.09
N VAL A 205 30.08 7.89 -26.85
CA VAL A 205 31.40 8.45 -27.20
C VAL A 205 31.57 9.81 -26.53
N THR A 206 32.80 10.09 -26.09
CA THR A 206 33.22 11.41 -25.62
C THR A 206 34.45 11.85 -26.41
N ILE A 207 34.38 13.00 -27.07
CA ILE A 207 35.48 13.59 -27.86
C ILE A 207 36.08 14.76 -27.08
N TYR A 208 37.40 14.84 -26.99
CA TYR A 208 38.05 16.05 -26.48
C TYR A 208 38.18 17.12 -27.58
N ASP A 209 37.68 18.31 -27.33
CA ASP A 209 37.78 19.47 -28.19
C ASP A 209 38.84 20.43 -27.64
N SER A 210 40.07 20.35 -28.18
CA SER A 210 41.20 21.15 -27.73
C SER A 210 41.04 22.66 -28.01
N SER A 211 40.14 23.05 -28.93
CA SER A 211 39.91 24.47 -29.24
C SER A 211 39.13 25.20 -28.14
N THR A 212 38.28 24.45 -27.42
CA THR A 212 37.44 24.97 -26.33
C THR A 212 37.91 24.49 -24.95
N GLY A 213 38.74 23.44 -24.90
CA GLY A 213 39.16 22.81 -23.65
C GLY A 213 38.02 22.04 -22.99
N GLU A 214 37.10 21.49 -23.78
CA GLU A 214 35.89 20.80 -23.32
C GLU A 214 35.84 19.34 -23.82
N PHE A 215 35.04 18.52 -23.14
CA PHE A 215 34.63 17.21 -23.65
C PHE A 215 33.22 17.29 -24.21
N VAL A 216 33.00 16.64 -25.36
CA VAL A 216 31.71 16.56 -26.05
C VAL A 216 31.20 15.12 -25.97
N ILE A 217 30.15 14.90 -25.17
CA ILE A 217 29.52 13.59 -24.96
C ILE A 217 28.38 13.40 -25.95
N ASN A 218 28.35 12.26 -26.65
CA ASN A 218 27.31 11.94 -27.61
C ASN A 218 26.84 10.48 -27.52
N THR A 219 25.54 10.28 -27.66
CA THR A 219 24.88 8.98 -27.83
C THR A 219 24.67 8.73 -29.34
N PRO A 220 25.50 7.90 -29.99
CA PRO A 220 25.51 7.80 -31.46
C PRO A 220 24.30 7.04 -32.06
N CYS A 221 23.65 6.19 -31.28
CA CYS A 221 22.57 5.32 -31.73
C CYS A 221 21.63 4.97 -30.56
N GLU A 222 20.48 4.36 -30.88
CA GLU A 222 19.49 4.02 -29.85
C GLU A 222 19.96 2.91 -28.90
N SER A 223 20.82 1.99 -29.35
CA SER A 223 21.43 0.97 -28.48
C SER A 223 22.41 1.57 -27.47
N ALA A 224 23.01 2.74 -27.78
CA ALA A 224 23.92 3.47 -26.92
C ALA A 224 23.22 4.30 -25.83
N GLN A 225 21.89 4.38 -25.83
CA GLN A 225 21.17 5.10 -24.77
C GLN A 225 21.56 4.49 -23.42
N LYS A 226 21.85 5.34 -22.44
CA LYS A 226 22.04 4.86 -21.07
C LYS A 226 20.73 4.28 -20.58
N TYR A 227 20.77 3.13 -19.91
CA TYR A 227 19.58 2.33 -19.62
C TYR A 227 19.65 1.73 -18.21
N TRP A 228 18.51 1.68 -17.52
CA TRP A 228 18.39 1.29 -16.10
C TRP A 228 19.06 2.25 -15.08
N ILE A 229 19.23 3.52 -15.41
CA ILE A 229 19.99 4.46 -14.56
C ILE A 229 19.14 4.90 -13.36
N GLY A 230 19.38 4.30 -12.20
CA GLY A 230 18.62 4.61 -10.98
C GLY A 230 18.69 6.09 -10.60
N GLY A 231 17.55 6.72 -10.34
CA GLY A 231 17.47 8.14 -9.99
C GLY A 231 17.40 9.08 -11.20
N ALA A 232 17.75 8.64 -12.41
CA ALA A 232 17.80 9.54 -13.57
C ALA A 232 16.42 10.06 -13.99
N ALA A 233 15.38 9.22 -13.86
CA ALA A 233 14.06 9.55 -14.40
C ALA A 233 13.45 10.80 -13.73
N ASN A 234 13.60 10.97 -12.42
CA ASN A 234 12.98 12.08 -11.68
C ASN A 234 13.95 12.88 -10.82
N HIS A 235 14.90 12.25 -10.11
CA HIS A 235 15.55 12.91 -8.97
C HIS A 235 17.00 13.37 -9.17
N ALA A 236 17.78 12.70 -10.02
CA ALA A 236 19.19 13.00 -10.18
C ALA A 236 19.41 14.28 -10.97
N THR A 237 20.29 15.13 -10.43
CA THR A 237 20.77 16.38 -11.03
C THR A 237 22.04 16.20 -11.83
N HIS A 238 22.86 15.21 -11.45
CA HIS A 238 24.15 14.92 -12.06
C HIS A 238 24.29 13.41 -12.28
N THR A 239 25.15 13.04 -13.22
CA THR A 239 25.49 11.63 -13.44
C THR A 239 26.97 11.42 -13.74
N ILE A 240 27.49 10.26 -13.33
CA ILE A 240 28.74 9.72 -13.87
C ILE A 240 28.43 9.04 -15.20
N VAL A 241 28.88 9.60 -16.31
CA VAL A 241 28.76 9.01 -17.64
C VAL A 241 29.99 8.18 -17.92
N PHE A 242 29.80 6.88 -18.21
CA PHE A 242 30.85 6.05 -18.81
C PHE A 242 30.74 6.10 -20.32
N SER A 243 31.85 6.34 -21.00
CA SER A 243 31.88 6.47 -22.46
C SER A 243 33.26 6.14 -23.03
N GLN A 244 33.31 5.79 -24.31
CA GLN A 244 34.56 5.66 -25.07
C GLN A 244 35.19 7.03 -25.27
N LEU A 245 36.40 7.25 -24.74
CA LEU A 245 37.12 8.51 -24.90
C LEU A 245 37.90 8.50 -26.21
N ASN A 246 37.60 9.43 -27.11
CA ASN A 246 38.31 9.67 -28.35
C ASN A 246 39.07 11.00 -28.30
N ILE A 247 40.36 10.96 -28.67
CA ILE A 247 41.23 12.13 -28.75
C ILE A 247 41.97 12.05 -30.09
N ASP A 248 41.88 13.08 -30.92
CA ASP A 248 42.52 13.16 -32.24
C ASP A 248 42.32 11.89 -33.10
N GLY A 249 41.11 11.35 -33.09
CA GLY A 249 40.74 10.13 -33.83
C GLY A 249 41.18 8.80 -33.18
N THR A 250 41.87 8.83 -32.05
CA THR A 250 42.31 7.64 -31.30
C THR A 250 41.35 7.32 -30.16
N ASN A 251 40.85 6.08 -30.11
CA ASN A 251 40.02 5.59 -29.01
C ASN A 251 40.90 5.08 -27.85
N HIS A 252 40.78 5.70 -26.69
CA HIS A 252 41.50 5.36 -25.46
C HIS A 252 40.71 4.46 -24.49
N GLY A 253 39.52 4.03 -24.90
CA GLY A 253 38.64 3.14 -24.16
C GLY A 253 37.73 3.87 -23.17
N VAL A 254 37.09 3.08 -22.30
CA VAL A 254 36.09 3.54 -21.34
C VAL A 254 36.69 4.46 -20.26
N HIS A 255 36.11 5.64 -20.10
CA HIS A 255 36.41 6.62 -19.04
C HIS A 255 35.13 7.11 -18.36
N ALA A 256 35.27 7.77 -17.21
CA ALA A 256 34.17 8.27 -16.40
C ALA A 256 34.18 9.81 -16.30
N PHE A 257 33.03 10.42 -16.59
CA PHE A 257 32.85 11.88 -16.65
C PHE A 257 31.69 12.33 -15.79
N ILE A 258 31.80 13.50 -15.16
CA ILE A 258 30.68 14.14 -14.48
C ILE A 258 29.90 14.99 -15.48
N ALA A 259 28.60 14.75 -15.62
CA ALA A 259 27.70 15.59 -16.41
C ALA A 259 26.51 16.05 -15.56
N GLN A 260 26.16 17.34 -15.67
CA GLN A 260 24.91 17.86 -15.11
C GLN A 260 23.77 17.54 -16.07
N ILE A 261 22.74 16.87 -15.56
CA ILE A 261 21.59 16.41 -16.36
C ILE A 261 20.31 17.19 -16.05
N ARG A 262 20.26 17.93 -14.93
CA ARG A 262 19.17 18.86 -14.59
C ARG A 262 19.69 20.16 -14.01
N ASP A 263 18.95 21.24 -14.27
CA ASP A 263 19.17 22.55 -13.67
C ASP A 263 18.70 22.60 -12.20
N ALA A 264 18.88 23.76 -11.55
CA ALA A 264 18.46 23.99 -10.17
C ALA A 264 16.93 23.92 -9.96
N ASN A 265 16.14 24.10 -11.03
CA ASN A 265 14.68 24.02 -11.00
C ASN A 265 14.17 22.59 -11.28
N GLY A 266 15.08 21.64 -11.55
CA GLY A 266 14.75 20.25 -11.86
C GLY A 266 14.44 19.97 -13.34
N ASN A 267 14.57 20.95 -14.21
CA ASN A 267 14.39 20.77 -15.65
C ASN A 267 15.57 20.02 -16.24
N VAL A 268 15.32 19.15 -17.23
CA VAL A 268 16.40 18.47 -17.97
C VAL A 268 17.23 19.51 -18.72
N CYS A 269 18.56 19.43 -18.61
CA CYS A 269 19.46 20.38 -19.28
C CYS A 269 19.34 20.31 -20.82
N PRO A 270 19.66 21.39 -21.54
CA PRO A 270 19.70 21.37 -23.01
C PRO A 270 20.55 20.22 -23.55
N ASN A 271 20.15 19.71 -24.71
CA ASN A 271 20.80 18.61 -25.41
C ASN A 271 20.87 17.27 -24.64
N ILE A 272 20.06 17.13 -23.59
CA ILE A 272 19.88 15.89 -22.86
C ILE A 272 18.42 15.46 -22.99
N ARG A 273 18.21 14.18 -23.30
CA ARG A 273 16.88 13.57 -23.24
C ARG A 273 16.87 12.55 -22.11
N ILE A 274 15.83 12.57 -21.30
CA ILE A 274 15.59 11.58 -20.25
C ILE A 274 14.19 10.98 -20.42
N ALA A 275 14.09 9.67 -20.28
CA ALA A 275 12.81 8.97 -20.23
C ALA A 275 12.80 7.93 -19.12
N ASP A 276 11.65 7.71 -18.48
CA ASP A 276 11.48 6.66 -17.49
C ASP A 276 11.55 5.26 -18.13
N CYS A 277 12.09 4.28 -17.41
CA CYS A 277 12.00 2.86 -17.74
C CYS A 277 10.63 2.26 -17.37
N GLY A 278 9.84 2.94 -16.55
CA GLY A 278 8.50 2.54 -16.15
C GLY A 278 8.46 1.51 -15.02
N HIS A 279 7.37 0.74 -15.00
CA HIS A 279 7.10 -0.24 -13.95
C HIS A 279 8.05 -1.45 -14.03
N LYS A 280 8.54 -1.90 -12.87
CA LYS A 280 9.46 -3.04 -12.71
C LYS A 280 8.82 -4.15 -11.87
N ILE A 281 9.39 -5.36 -11.92
CA ILE A 281 8.96 -6.51 -11.10
C ILE A 281 8.99 -6.15 -9.58
N GLY A 282 9.98 -5.36 -9.18
CA GLY A 282 10.11 -4.75 -7.86
C GLY A 282 10.98 -3.49 -7.93
N LEU A 283 11.34 -2.90 -6.79
CA LEU A 283 12.11 -1.65 -6.72
C LEU A 283 11.41 -0.44 -7.37
N ASN A 284 10.08 -0.37 -7.25
CA ASN A 284 9.32 0.69 -7.90
C ASN A 284 9.51 2.06 -7.23
N GLY A 285 10.02 2.13 -6.00
CA GLY A 285 10.49 3.37 -5.38
C GLY A 285 11.77 3.96 -5.98
N VAL A 286 12.47 3.19 -6.83
CA VAL A 286 13.62 3.66 -7.61
C VAL A 286 13.18 4.08 -9.01
N ASP A 287 13.44 5.32 -9.36
CA ASP A 287 13.10 5.95 -10.63
C ASP A 287 14.23 5.74 -11.66
N ASN A 288 14.34 4.51 -12.17
CA ASN A 288 15.32 4.16 -13.21
C ASN A 288 14.96 4.86 -14.53
N GLY A 289 15.91 5.63 -15.06
CA GLY A 289 15.75 6.36 -16.30
C GLY A 289 16.66 5.86 -17.42
N ARG A 290 16.37 6.41 -18.60
CA ARG A 290 17.12 6.29 -19.85
C ARG A 290 17.67 7.66 -20.19
N ILE A 291 18.91 7.75 -20.67
CA ILE A 291 19.56 9.04 -20.96
C ILE A 291 20.19 9.00 -22.35
N TRP A 292 19.94 10.05 -23.13
CA TRP A 292 20.64 10.33 -24.39
C TRP A 292 21.34 11.67 -24.26
N PHE A 293 22.56 11.74 -24.78
CA PHE A 293 23.36 12.95 -24.86
C PHE A 293 23.50 13.34 -26.32
N ASP A 294 23.18 14.58 -26.67
CA ASP A 294 23.36 15.14 -28.01
C ASP A 294 24.46 16.21 -27.97
N ASN A 295 25.70 15.82 -28.26
CA ASN A 295 26.84 16.74 -28.26
C ASN A 295 26.95 17.61 -26.98
N VAL A 296 26.75 17.00 -25.82
CA VAL A 296 26.75 17.68 -24.52
C VAL A 296 28.17 18.07 -24.15
N ARG A 297 28.40 19.38 -23.97
CA ARG A 297 29.70 19.94 -23.62
C ARG A 297 29.88 19.99 -22.10
N ILE A 298 31.00 19.47 -21.61
CA ILE A 298 31.41 19.56 -20.21
C ILE A 298 32.86 20.06 -20.08
N PRO A 299 33.20 20.76 -19.00
CA PRO A 299 34.58 21.19 -18.76
C PRO A 299 35.55 20.01 -18.68
N ARG A 300 36.81 20.21 -19.09
CA ARG A 300 37.86 19.18 -18.99
C ARG A 300 38.04 18.67 -17.56
N GLU A 301 37.84 19.51 -16.56
CA GLU A 301 37.94 19.18 -15.13
C GLU A 301 36.84 18.22 -14.65
N ASN A 302 35.84 17.90 -15.48
CA ASN A 302 34.83 16.90 -15.17
C ASN A 302 35.24 15.47 -15.55
N LEU A 303 36.40 15.26 -16.19
CA LEU A 303 37.02 13.95 -16.33
C LEU A 303 37.55 13.48 -14.97
N LEU A 304 37.02 12.36 -14.46
CA LEU A 304 37.54 11.73 -13.25
C LEU A 304 38.90 11.08 -13.53
N ASN A 305 39.97 11.80 -13.19
CA ASN A 305 41.29 11.62 -13.77
C ASN A 305 42.34 10.91 -12.90
N SER A 306 41.95 10.09 -11.91
CA SER A 306 42.91 9.33 -11.09
C SER A 306 43.59 8.19 -11.87
N VAL A 307 42.90 7.61 -12.86
CA VAL A 307 43.40 6.49 -13.68
C VAL A 307 44.14 7.01 -14.93
N ALA A 308 43.56 8.02 -15.58
CA ALA A 308 44.11 8.66 -16.77
C ALA A 308 43.60 10.11 -16.86
N ASN A 309 44.42 10.98 -17.42
CA ASN A 309 44.16 12.41 -17.56
C ASN A 309 44.33 12.85 -19.02
N VAL A 310 43.75 14.00 -19.35
CA VAL A 310 43.95 14.69 -20.63
C VAL A 310 44.46 16.09 -20.33
N SER A 311 45.62 16.44 -20.90
CA SER A 311 46.18 17.79 -20.76
C SER A 311 45.40 18.80 -21.60
N PRO A 312 45.52 20.12 -21.31
CA PRO A 312 44.84 21.15 -22.10
C PRO A 312 45.12 21.10 -23.60
N ASP A 313 46.36 20.73 -23.99
CA ASP A 313 46.80 20.55 -25.38
C ASP A 313 46.39 19.19 -26.00
N GLY A 314 45.61 18.37 -25.29
CA GLY A 314 45.06 17.12 -25.83
C GLY A 314 45.94 15.88 -25.66
N GLN A 315 47.00 15.92 -24.85
CA GLN A 315 47.81 14.73 -24.60
C GLN A 315 47.15 13.78 -23.60
N TYR A 316 47.08 12.50 -23.97
CA TYR A 316 46.60 11.44 -23.10
C TYR A 316 47.68 10.97 -22.13
N LEU A 317 47.39 11.02 -20.82
CA LEU A 317 48.35 10.72 -19.76
C LEU A 317 47.83 9.61 -18.84
N SER A 318 48.56 8.51 -18.69
CA SER A 318 48.26 7.48 -17.68
C SER A 318 49.51 6.79 -17.17
N ALA A 319 49.53 6.54 -15.86
CA ALA A 319 50.54 5.70 -15.21
C ALA A 319 50.36 4.21 -15.57
N ILE A 320 49.14 3.78 -15.93
CA ILE A 320 48.83 2.40 -16.31
C ILE A 320 48.98 2.25 -17.83
N LYS A 321 50.11 1.69 -18.25
CA LYS A 321 50.44 1.54 -19.68
C LYS A 321 49.59 0.48 -20.38
N ASN A 322 49.29 -0.63 -19.71
CA ASN A 322 48.50 -1.72 -20.29
C ASN A 322 47.00 -1.36 -20.34
N PRO A 323 46.35 -1.38 -21.52
CA PRO A 323 44.93 -1.03 -21.66
C PRO A 323 43.97 -1.92 -20.87
N ASP A 324 44.25 -3.23 -20.77
CA ASP A 324 43.40 -4.17 -20.01
C ASP A 324 43.44 -3.88 -18.51
N GLN A 325 44.63 -3.58 -17.97
CA GLN A 325 44.80 -3.18 -16.58
C GLN A 325 44.09 -1.85 -16.29
N ARG A 326 44.13 -0.91 -17.24
CA ARG A 326 43.43 0.37 -17.12
C ARG A 326 41.92 0.18 -17.11
N PHE A 327 41.39 -0.64 -18.00
CA PHE A 327 39.97 -1.01 -18.01
C PHE A 327 39.57 -1.69 -16.69
N ALA A 328 40.38 -2.62 -16.18
CA ALA A 328 40.13 -3.27 -14.89
C ALA A 328 40.07 -2.26 -13.73
N ALA A 329 40.92 -1.22 -13.76
CA ALA A 329 40.88 -0.13 -12.78
C ALA A 329 39.55 0.64 -12.83
N PHE A 330 39.01 0.92 -14.02
CA PHE A 330 37.68 1.54 -14.19
C PHE A 330 36.51 0.65 -13.75
N MET A 331 36.70 -0.67 -13.62
CA MET A 331 35.68 -1.57 -13.09
C MET A 331 35.78 -1.76 -11.56
N ALA A 332 36.84 -1.26 -10.92
CA ALA A 332 37.11 -1.51 -9.51
C ALA A 332 35.96 -1.12 -8.55
N PRO A 333 35.24 0.01 -8.73
CA PRO A 333 34.17 0.41 -7.80
C PRO A 333 33.00 -0.57 -7.71
N LEU A 334 32.73 -1.35 -8.77
CA LEU A 334 31.68 -2.38 -8.77
C LEU A 334 31.90 -3.46 -7.70
N THR A 335 33.14 -3.60 -7.23
CA THR A 335 33.49 -4.48 -6.10
C THR A 335 32.72 -4.07 -4.84
N SER A 336 32.56 -2.78 -4.55
CA SER A 336 31.78 -2.29 -3.41
C SER A 336 30.30 -2.66 -3.53
N GLY A 337 29.75 -2.58 -4.75
CA GLY A 337 28.39 -2.98 -5.05
C GLY A 337 28.17 -4.47 -4.75
N ARG A 338 29.10 -5.33 -5.21
CA ARG A 338 29.04 -6.79 -4.96
C ARG A 338 29.11 -7.14 -3.47
N VAL A 339 29.97 -6.48 -2.70
CA VAL A 339 30.05 -6.65 -1.24
C VAL A 339 28.70 -6.33 -0.60
N THR A 340 28.11 -5.19 -0.98
CA THR A 340 26.83 -4.71 -0.44
C THR A 340 25.68 -5.66 -0.77
N ILE A 341 25.59 -6.12 -2.03
CA ILE A 341 24.55 -7.03 -2.49
C ILE A 341 24.66 -8.40 -1.80
N ALA A 342 25.88 -8.94 -1.69
CA ALA A 342 26.11 -10.20 -1.00
C ALA A 342 25.60 -10.15 0.45
N CYS A 343 25.90 -9.05 1.17
CA CYS A 343 25.41 -8.86 2.53
C CYS A 343 23.89 -8.70 2.58
N SER A 344 23.33 -7.85 1.71
CA SER A 344 21.90 -7.57 1.60
C SER A 344 21.07 -8.83 1.36
N ALA A 345 21.52 -9.69 0.44
CA ALA A 345 20.87 -10.97 0.12
C ALA A 345 20.70 -11.86 1.36
N ILE A 346 21.72 -11.93 2.22
CA ILE A 346 21.69 -12.77 3.41
C ILE A 346 20.79 -12.21 4.51
N TYR A 347 20.77 -10.89 4.71
CA TYR A 347 19.79 -10.32 5.64
C TYR A 347 18.35 -10.60 5.19
N THR A 348 18.07 -10.53 3.89
CA THR A 348 16.74 -10.86 3.36
C THR A 348 16.41 -12.35 3.49
N SER A 349 17.37 -13.26 3.27
CA SER A 349 17.21 -14.68 3.62
C SER A 349 16.83 -14.87 5.08
N LYS A 350 17.51 -14.18 6.01
CA LYS A 350 17.20 -14.25 7.44
C LYS A 350 15.75 -13.81 7.72
N ILE A 351 15.27 -12.73 7.08
CA ILE A 351 13.88 -12.25 7.23
C ILE A 351 12.88 -13.28 6.71
N GLY A 352 13.08 -13.81 5.49
CA GLY A 352 12.19 -14.80 4.89
C GLY A 352 12.06 -16.05 5.75
N LEU A 353 13.20 -16.57 6.23
CA LEU A 353 13.25 -17.72 7.14
C LEU A 353 12.60 -17.42 8.49
N ALA A 354 12.83 -16.22 9.03
CA ALA A 354 12.25 -15.81 10.29
C ALA A 354 10.72 -15.71 10.21
N ILE A 355 10.16 -15.32 9.06
CA ILE A 355 8.72 -15.33 8.82
C ILE A 355 8.22 -16.77 8.71
N ALA A 356 8.82 -17.57 7.82
CA ALA A 356 8.36 -18.93 7.55
C ALA A 356 8.46 -19.85 8.78
N ILE A 357 9.59 -19.85 9.49
CA ILE A 357 9.78 -20.73 10.66
C ILE A 357 8.86 -20.34 11.82
N ARG A 358 8.68 -19.04 12.11
CA ARG A 358 7.72 -18.61 13.15
C ARG A 358 6.29 -19.00 12.78
N TYR A 359 5.93 -18.90 11.50
CA TYR A 359 4.65 -19.42 11.04
C TYR A 359 4.57 -20.94 11.23
N SER A 360 5.59 -21.70 10.86
CA SER A 360 5.59 -23.16 11.01
C SER A 360 5.59 -23.64 12.46
N LEU A 361 6.03 -22.81 13.40
CA LEU A 361 5.99 -23.04 14.85
C LEU A 361 4.65 -22.69 15.50
N SER A 362 3.72 -22.08 14.76
CA SER A 362 2.39 -21.71 15.25
C SER A 362 1.26 -22.36 14.46
N ARG A 363 1.46 -22.57 13.16
CA ARG A 363 0.49 -23.22 12.28
C ARG A 363 0.46 -24.72 12.51
N ARG A 364 -0.74 -25.24 12.75
CA ARG A 364 -1.04 -26.67 12.73
C ARG A 364 -1.79 -27.05 11.45
N ALA A 365 -1.56 -28.26 10.95
CA ALA A 365 -2.31 -28.82 9.84
C ALA A 365 -2.18 -30.34 9.84
N PHE A 366 -3.29 -31.05 9.61
CA PHE A 366 -3.39 -32.51 9.61
C PHE A 366 -3.08 -33.14 10.98
N SER A 367 -3.67 -34.31 11.23
CA SER A 367 -3.40 -35.13 12.41
C SER A 367 -2.71 -36.43 12.02
N VAL A 368 -1.84 -36.94 12.90
CA VAL A 368 -1.16 -38.24 12.73
C VAL A 368 -2.13 -39.40 12.93
N THR A 369 -3.12 -39.24 13.81
CA THR A 369 -4.17 -40.23 14.07
C THR A 369 -5.53 -39.69 13.62
N PRO A 370 -6.47 -40.55 13.19
CA PRO A 370 -7.84 -40.14 12.97
C PRO A 370 -8.40 -39.45 14.23
N ASN A 371 -8.87 -38.21 14.08
CA ASN A 371 -9.42 -37.36 15.15
C ASN A 371 -8.42 -36.89 16.24
N GLY A 372 -7.11 -37.08 16.06
CA GLY A 372 -6.09 -36.49 16.94
C GLY A 372 -5.91 -34.97 16.73
N PRO A 373 -5.19 -34.27 17.63
CA PRO A 373 -4.90 -32.85 17.46
C PRO A 373 -3.98 -32.63 16.26
N GLU A 374 -4.18 -31.51 15.55
CA GLU A 374 -3.31 -31.17 14.44
C GLU A 374 -1.86 -30.92 14.89
N VAL A 375 -0.90 -31.29 14.05
CA VAL A 375 0.53 -31.17 14.33
C VAL A 375 1.07 -29.86 13.79
N LEU A 376 2.02 -29.25 14.51
CA LEU A 376 2.73 -28.06 14.04
C LEU A 376 3.46 -28.35 12.74
N LEU A 377 3.45 -27.39 11.80
CA LEU A 377 4.10 -27.60 10.50
C LEU A 377 5.58 -27.95 10.66
N LEU A 378 6.32 -27.27 11.56
CA LEU A 378 7.75 -27.54 11.77
C LEU A 378 8.03 -28.89 12.46
N ASP A 379 7.00 -29.62 12.89
CA ASP A 379 7.17 -30.94 13.51
C ASP A 379 7.14 -32.06 12.45
N TYR A 380 6.68 -31.75 11.23
CA TYR A 380 6.79 -32.65 10.09
C TYR A 380 8.24 -32.69 9.56
N PRO A 381 8.86 -33.88 9.44
CA PRO A 381 10.21 -34.01 8.88
C PRO A 381 10.35 -33.40 7.49
N SER A 382 9.30 -33.50 6.66
CA SER A 382 9.25 -32.89 5.33
C SER A 382 9.35 -31.36 5.39
N HIS A 383 8.70 -30.72 6.36
CA HIS A 383 8.73 -29.27 6.51
C HIS A 383 10.06 -28.79 7.11
N GLN A 384 10.62 -29.54 8.06
CA GLN A 384 11.97 -29.31 8.58
C GLN A 384 13.01 -29.36 7.45
N ARG A 385 12.94 -30.36 6.58
CA ARG A 385 13.85 -30.56 5.44
C ARG A 385 13.86 -29.38 4.47
N ARG A 386 12.73 -28.65 4.35
CA ARG A 386 12.61 -27.46 3.51
C ARG A 386 13.31 -26.24 4.11
N LEU A 387 13.11 -25.98 5.41
CA LEU A 387 13.52 -24.72 6.03
C LEU A 387 14.86 -24.77 6.79
N LEU A 388 15.15 -25.85 7.51
CA LEU A 388 16.32 -25.91 8.40
C LEU A 388 17.67 -25.97 7.67
N PRO A 389 17.80 -26.66 6.52
CA PRO A 389 19.03 -26.58 5.75
C PRO A 389 19.28 -25.18 5.16
N LEU A 390 18.23 -24.45 4.76
CA LEU A 390 18.34 -23.07 4.31
C LEU A 390 18.73 -22.13 5.45
N LEU A 391 18.23 -22.37 6.66
CA LEU A 391 18.67 -21.67 7.86
C LEU A 391 20.17 -21.86 8.11
N ALA A 392 20.66 -23.09 8.01
CA ALA A 392 22.07 -23.37 8.20
C ALA A 392 22.96 -22.72 7.13
N LYS A 393 22.55 -22.77 5.85
CA LYS A 393 23.22 -22.05 4.76
C LYS A 393 23.26 -20.54 4.99
N THR A 394 22.16 -19.96 5.46
CA THR A 394 22.07 -18.52 5.76
C THR A 394 23.06 -18.12 6.86
N TYR A 395 23.25 -18.94 7.89
CA TYR A 395 24.27 -18.70 8.92
C TYR A 395 25.69 -18.79 8.38
N ALA A 396 26.01 -19.83 7.62
CA ALA A 396 27.31 -19.99 6.98
C ALA A 396 27.65 -18.77 6.10
N MET A 397 26.68 -18.34 5.30
CA MET A 397 26.83 -17.21 4.42
C MET A 397 26.83 -15.85 5.16
N SER A 398 26.31 -15.77 6.38
CA SER A 398 26.43 -14.57 7.22
C SER A 398 27.88 -14.34 7.63
N PHE A 399 28.60 -15.40 8.01
CA PHE A 399 30.04 -15.32 8.30
C PHE A 399 30.85 -14.96 7.05
N ALA A 400 30.51 -15.55 5.90
CA ALA A 400 31.12 -15.20 4.62
C ALA A 400 30.90 -13.73 4.23
N ALA A 401 29.70 -13.19 4.44
CA ALA A 401 29.39 -11.78 4.22
C ALA A 401 30.19 -10.85 5.16
N ASN A 402 30.28 -11.19 6.44
CA ASN A 402 31.08 -10.42 7.41
C ASN A 402 32.58 -10.46 7.07
N TYR A 403 33.12 -11.62 6.70
CA TYR A 403 34.48 -11.74 6.18
C TYR A 403 34.72 -10.84 4.96
N LEU A 404 33.78 -10.83 4.01
CA LEU A 404 33.88 -10.03 2.81
C LEU A 404 33.87 -8.52 3.11
N LYS A 405 33.02 -8.06 4.03
CA LYS A 405 33.02 -6.67 4.51
C LYS A 405 34.36 -6.30 5.11
N THR A 406 34.86 -7.07 6.07
CA THR A 406 36.16 -6.83 6.72
C THR A 406 37.30 -6.78 5.70
N LYS A 407 37.33 -7.73 4.77
CA LYS A 407 38.35 -7.79 3.72
C LYS A 407 38.29 -6.58 2.78
N TYR A 408 37.09 -6.11 2.48
CA TYR A 408 36.89 -4.93 1.64
C TYR A 408 37.33 -3.64 2.34
N VAL A 409 36.94 -3.42 3.60
CA VAL A 409 37.28 -2.18 4.32
C VAL A 409 38.76 -2.11 4.72
N THR A 410 39.43 -3.27 4.83
CA THR A 410 40.88 -3.39 5.10
C THR A 410 41.70 -3.64 3.83
N ARG A 411 41.12 -3.38 2.64
CA ARG A 411 41.75 -3.64 1.34
C ARG A 411 43.09 -2.92 1.18
N THR A 412 43.99 -3.60 0.47
CA THR A 412 45.26 -3.07 -0.01
C THR A 412 45.32 -3.24 -1.53
N PRO A 413 46.20 -2.53 -2.25
CA PRO A 413 46.35 -2.72 -3.69
C PRO A 413 46.57 -4.19 -4.10
N GLU A 414 47.31 -4.96 -3.29
CA GLU A 414 47.62 -6.37 -3.54
C GLU A 414 46.41 -7.29 -3.33
N SER A 415 45.49 -6.93 -2.44
CA SER A 415 44.32 -7.75 -2.13
C SER A 415 43.15 -7.53 -3.10
N ASN A 416 43.17 -6.47 -3.91
CA ASN A 416 42.10 -6.12 -4.86
C ASN A 416 41.70 -7.27 -5.79
N LYS A 417 42.66 -8.01 -6.35
CA LYS A 417 42.37 -9.17 -7.21
C LYS A 417 41.61 -10.26 -6.43
N THR A 418 42.05 -10.54 -5.21
CA THR A 418 41.41 -11.55 -4.36
C THR A 418 40.00 -11.11 -3.95
N ILE A 419 39.83 -9.83 -3.59
CA ILE A 419 38.52 -9.28 -3.22
C ILE A 419 37.57 -9.33 -4.42
N HIS A 420 38.04 -9.00 -5.63
CA HIS A 420 37.24 -9.13 -6.84
C HIS A 420 36.73 -10.55 -7.04
N VAL A 421 37.61 -11.57 -6.97
CA VAL A 421 37.20 -12.98 -7.16
C VAL A 421 36.25 -13.44 -6.06
N VAL A 422 36.57 -13.18 -4.79
CA VAL A 422 35.73 -13.60 -3.65
C VAL A 422 34.38 -12.89 -3.66
N SER A 423 34.35 -11.58 -3.96
CA SER A 423 33.09 -10.82 -4.06
C SER A 423 32.24 -11.29 -5.23
N SER A 424 32.81 -11.64 -6.38
CA SER A 424 32.10 -12.24 -7.52
C SER A 424 31.45 -13.58 -7.13
N ALA A 425 32.23 -14.47 -6.51
CA ALA A 425 31.75 -15.76 -6.01
C ALA A 425 30.62 -15.60 -4.98
N PHE A 426 30.85 -14.80 -3.94
CA PHE A 426 29.90 -14.62 -2.86
C PHE A 426 28.64 -13.90 -3.32
N LYS A 427 28.74 -12.84 -4.13
CA LYS A 427 27.56 -12.17 -4.67
C LYS A 427 26.69 -13.16 -5.44
N ALA A 428 27.27 -13.97 -6.32
CA ALA A 428 26.50 -14.93 -7.10
C ALA A 428 25.87 -16.03 -6.22
N THR A 429 26.64 -16.68 -5.36
CA THR A 429 26.14 -17.76 -4.48
C THR A 429 25.10 -17.25 -3.48
N LEU A 430 25.33 -16.12 -2.81
CA LEU A 430 24.45 -15.61 -1.76
C LEU A 430 23.12 -15.09 -2.33
N THR A 431 23.13 -14.49 -3.52
CA THR A 431 21.89 -14.03 -4.17
C THR A 431 21.05 -15.19 -4.72
N TRP A 432 21.67 -16.22 -5.30
CA TRP A 432 20.95 -17.44 -5.66
C TRP A 432 20.36 -18.15 -4.43
N HIS A 433 21.11 -18.21 -3.33
CA HIS A 433 20.61 -18.72 -2.06
C HIS A 433 19.42 -17.90 -1.54
N ASN A 434 19.47 -16.57 -1.63
CA ASN A 434 18.35 -15.71 -1.26
C ASN A 434 17.09 -15.99 -2.09
N MET A 435 17.21 -16.10 -3.42
CA MET A 435 16.05 -16.41 -4.27
C MET A 435 15.42 -17.75 -3.97
N ARG A 436 16.25 -18.80 -3.77
CA ARG A 436 15.77 -20.11 -3.35
C ARG A 436 15.10 -20.05 -1.97
N THR A 437 15.70 -19.32 -1.05
CA THR A 437 15.19 -19.17 0.31
C THR A 437 13.84 -18.49 0.34
N LEU A 438 13.69 -17.35 -0.34
CA LEU A 438 12.41 -16.63 -0.39
C LEU A 438 11.31 -17.43 -1.08
N GLN A 439 11.65 -18.16 -2.15
CA GLN A 439 10.69 -19.04 -2.82
C GLN A 439 10.19 -20.12 -1.87
N GLU A 440 11.10 -20.84 -1.20
CA GLU A 440 10.74 -21.88 -0.25
C GLU A 440 9.98 -21.34 0.96
N CYS A 441 10.39 -20.19 1.51
CA CYS A 441 9.70 -19.54 2.61
C CYS A 441 8.27 -19.16 2.23
N ARG A 442 8.05 -18.63 1.01
CA ARG A 442 6.72 -18.29 0.49
C ARG A 442 5.82 -19.52 0.44
N GLU A 443 6.35 -20.62 -0.12
CA GLU A 443 5.60 -21.87 -0.25
C GLU A 443 5.37 -22.59 1.08
N ALA A 444 6.33 -22.54 2.00
CA ALA A 444 6.18 -23.07 3.35
C ALA A 444 5.09 -22.33 4.13
N CYS A 445 4.83 -21.07 3.78
CA CYS A 445 3.72 -20.28 4.32
C CYS A 445 2.35 -20.59 3.67
N GLY A 446 2.29 -21.44 2.65
CA GLY A 446 1.06 -21.76 1.91
C GLY A 446 0.39 -20.51 1.32
N GLY A 447 -0.95 -20.46 1.32
CA GLY A 447 -1.70 -19.32 0.80
C GLY A 447 -1.39 -17.99 1.51
N GLN A 448 -0.98 -18.02 2.78
CA GLN A 448 -0.58 -16.81 3.50
C GLN A 448 0.72 -16.22 2.96
N GLY A 449 1.61 -17.03 2.38
CA GLY A 449 2.83 -16.54 1.72
C GLY A 449 2.56 -15.66 0.49
N MET A 450 1.36 -15.72 -0.09
CA MET A 450 0.97 -14.90 -1.25
C MET A 450 0.50 -13.49 -0.87
N LYS A 451 0.19 -13.25 0.40
CA LYS A 451 -0.32 -11.94 0.81
C LYS A 451 0.81 -10.93 0.95
N THR A 452 0.60 -9.75 0.36
CA THR A 452 1.54 -8.63 0.40
C THR A 452 1.90 -8.22 1.83
N GLU A 453 0.94 -8.29 2.77
CA GLU A 453 1.15 -8.00 4.20
C GLU A 453 2.14 -8.94 4.90
N ASN A 454 2.38 -10.13 4.34
CA ASN A 454 3.32 -11.11 4.88
C ASN A 454 4.73 -10.97 4.29
N ARG A 455 4.93 -10.00 3.40
CA ARG A 455 6.21 -9.53 2.82
C ARG A 455 7.01 -10.54 1.99
N VAL A 456 6.98 -11.84 2.27
CA VAL A 456 7.88 -12.83 1.62
C VAL A 456 7.75 -12.83 0.09
N GLY A 457 6.51 -12.80 -0.43
CA GLY A 457 6.29 -12.68 -1.88
C GLY A 457 6.81 -11.37 -2.47
N HIS A 458 6.66 -10.26 -1.75
CA HIS A 458 7.14 -8.96 -2.18
C HIS A 458 8.68 -8.86 -2.16
N LEU A 459 9.31 -9.34 -1.08
CA LEU A 459 10.77 -9.44 -0.95
C LEU A 459 11.36 -10.26 -2.10
N LYS A 460 10.69 -11.36 -2.51
CA LYS A 460 11.14 -12.12 -3.68
C LYS A 460 11.16 -11.23 -4.93
N GLY A 461 10.10 -10.46 -5.20
CA GLY A 461 10.04 -9.57 -6.35
C GLY A 461 11.06 -8.43 -6.32
N GLU A 462 11.31 -7.83 -5.15
CA GLU A 462 12.27 -6.74 -5.01
C GLU A 462 13.73 -7.19 -5.15
N PHE A 463 14.08 -8.34 -4.58
CA PHE A 463 15.47 -8.81 -4.53
C PHE A 463 15.88 -9.66 -5.73
N ASP A 464 14.96 -9.99 -6.64
CA ASP A 464 15.23 -10.76 -7.87
C ASP A 464 16.34 -10.13 -8.72
N VAL A 465 16.34 -8.80 -8.82
CA VAL A 465 17.34 -8.03 -9.57
C VAL A 465 18.78 -8.27 -9.08
N GLN A 466 18.96 -8.72 -7.83
CA GLN A 466 20.28 -8.93 -7.26
C GLN A 466 21.08 -10.03 -7.95
N SER A 467 20.42 -10.95 -8.64
CA SER A 467 21.08 -11.95 -9.47
C SER A 467 21.62 -11.38 -10.78
N THR A 468 21.21 -10.16 -11.17
CA THR A 468 21.51 -9.56 -12.48
C THR A 468 22.43 -8.34 -12.38
N PHE A 469 22.12 -7.35 -11.53
CA PHE A 469 22.92 -6.12 -11.46
C PHE A 469 24.28 -6.33 -10.77
N GLU A 470 25.20 -5.36 -10.93
CA GLU A 470 26.59 -5.44 -10.43
C GLU A 470 27.38 -6.67 -10.94
N GLY A 471 26.94 -7.20 -12.08
CA GLY A 471 27.46 -8.39 -12.76
C GLY A 471 26.47 -9.56 -12.70
N ASP A 472 26.09 -10.07 -13.87
CA ASP A 472 25.29 -11.28 -13.99
C ASP A 472 25.95 -12.45 -13.25
N ASN A 473 25.19 -13.21 -12.47
CA ASN A 473 25.74 -14.26 -11.62
C ASN A 473 26.51 -15.34 -12.39
N ASN A 474 26.06 -15.73 -13.60
CA ASN A 474 26.74 -16.75 -14.39
C ASN A 474 28.07 -16.21 -14.95
N VAL A 475 28.06 -14.97 -15.46
CA VAL A 475 29.27 -14.28 -15.91
C VAL A 475 30.28 -14.11 -14.76
N LEU A 476 29.81 -13.77 -13.56
CA LEU A 476 30.66 -13.66 -12.37
C LEU A 476 31.27 -15.01 -11.99
N MET A 477 30.52 -16.12 -12.05
CA MET A 477 31.07 -17.46 -11.80
C MET A 477 32.13 -17.85 -12.83
N GLN A 478 31.94 -17.49 -14.10
CA GLN A 478 32.99 -17.68 -15.12
C GLN A 478 34.25 -16.86 -14.79
N GLN A 479 34.12 -15.62 -14.29
CA GLN A 479 35.26 -14.83 -13.84
C GLN A 479 36.03 -15.50 -12.70
N VAL A 480 35.32 -16.14 -11.76
CA VAL A 480 35.92 -16.90 -10.66
C VAL A 480 36.76 -18.05 -11.22
N SER A 481 36.17 -18.90 -12.05
CA SER A 481 36.86 -20.08 -12.61
C SER A 481 38.02 -19.69 -13.52
N LYS A 482 37.88 -18.60 -14.29
CA LYS A 482 38.98 -18.03 -15.07
C LYS A 482 40.14 -17.57 -14.19
N ALA A 483 39.86 -16.94 -13.05
CA ALA A 483 40.89 -16.49 -12.13
C ALA A 483 41.60 -17.67 -11.45
N LEU A 484 40.86 -18.72 -11.05
CA LEU A 484 41.43 -19.94 -10.48
C LEU A 484 42.34 -20.67 -11.48
N LEU A 485 41.88 -20.83 -12.72
CA LEU A 485 42.67 -21.42 -13.79
C LEU A 485 43.97 -20.62 -14.05
N ALA A 486 43.87 -19.28 -14.06
CA ALA A 486 45.04 -18.43 -14.26
C ALA A 486 46.09 -18.58 -13.16
N GLU A 487 45.67 -18.61 -11.88
CA GLU A 487 46.59 -18.89 -10.76
C GLU A 487 47.16 -20.30 -10.85
N TYR A 488 46.35 -21.29 -11.21
CA TYR A 488 46.78 -22.67 -11.34
C TYR A 488 47.88 -22.85 -12.38
N ILE A 489 47.64 -22.35 -13.60
CA ILE A 489 48.61 -22.40 -14.69
C ILE A 489 49.87 -21.60 -14.33
N ALA A 490 49.73 -20.44 -13.69
CA ALA A 490 50.88 -19.63 -13.29
C ALA A 490 51.77 -20.32 -12.25
N ALA A 491 51.18 -20.98 -11.26
CA ALA A 491 51.90 -21.75 -10.25
C ALA A 491 52.63 -22.95 -10.86
N GLN A 492 51.94 -23.72 -11.71
CA GLN A 492 52.54 -24.87 -12.42
C GLN A 492 53.68 -24.45 -13.34
N LYS A 493 53.49 -23.44 -14.20
CA LYS A 493 54.54 -22.97 -15.12
C LYS A 493 55.77 -22.43 -14.41
N ARG A 494 55.60 -21.81 -13.23
CA ARG A 494 56.70 -21.24 -12.45
C ARG A 494 57.29 -22.21 -11.43
N ASN A 495 56.75 -23.42 -11.32
CA ASN A 495 57.08 -24.40 -10.28
C ASN A 495 57.09 -23.78 -8.87
N ARG A 496 56.05 -22.99 -8.55
CA ARG A 496 55.91 -22.30 -7.26
C ARG A 496 54.73 -22.87 -6.48
N PRO A 497 54.77 -22.83 -5.13
CA PRO A 497 53.62 -23.21 -4.33
C PRO A 497 52.42 -22.31 -4.66
N PHE A 498 51.22 -22.90 -4.62
CA PHE A 498 49.97 -22.18 -4.78
C PHE A 498 49.79 -21.18 -3.62
N LYS A 499 49.40 -19.95 -3.95
CA LYS A 499 49.19 -18.87 -2.99
C LYS A 499 48.03 -17.98 -3.44
N GLY A 500 47.18 -17.57 -2.51
CA GLY A 500 46.01 -16.76 -2.77
C GLY A 500 44.79 -17.59 -3.18
N LEU A 501 43.61 -16.97 -3.10
CA LEU A 501 42.31 -17.59 -3.40
C LEU A 501 42.02 -18.88 -2.59
N GLY A 502 42.74 -19.17 -1.50
CA GLY A 502 42.55 -20.40 -0.74
C GLY A 502 43.07 -21.67 -1.46
N LEU A 503 43.87 -21.51 -2.53
CA LEU A 503 44.50 -22.62 -3.25
C LEU A 503 45.68 -23.23 -2.48
N GLU A 504 46.05 -22.70 -1.32
CA GLU A 504 47.13 -23.21 -0.48
C GLU A 504 46.92 -24.67 -0.05
N HIS A 505 45.66 -25.13 0.00
CA HIS A 505 45.35 -26.52 0.27
C HIS A 505 45.93 -27.47 -0.80
N MET A 506 46.21 -27.00 -2.03
CA MET A 506 46.84 -27.78 -3.10
C MET A 506 48.32 -28.09 -2.85
N ASN A 507 48.99 -27.34 -1.97
CA ASN A 507 50.37 -27.61 -1.58
C ASN A 507 50.50 -28.82 -0.63
N LYS A 508 49.38 -29.30 -0.07
CA LYS A 508 49.33 -30.44 0.84
C LYS A 508 49.02 -31.73 0.07
N SER A 509 49.30 -32.89 0.69
CA SER A 509 48.89 -34.20 0.16
C SER A 509 47.40 -34.23 -0.21
N CYS A 510 47.05 -35.06 -1.20
CA CYS A 510 45.66 -35.22 -1.61
C CYS A 510 44.84 -35.82 -0.46
N PRO A 511 43.71 -35.22 -0.07
CA PRO A 511 42.86 -35.80 0.98
C PRO A 511 42.36 -37.19 0.56
N VAL A 512 42.34 -38.13 1.50
CA VAL A 512 41.82 -39.49 1.29
C VAL A 512 40.51 -39.63 2.04
N ILE A 513 39.43 -39.90 1.28
CA ILE A 513 38.09 -40.06 1.85
C ILE A 513 37.90 -41.52 2.29
N PRO A 514 37.43 -41.78 3.54
CA PRO A 514 37.16 -43.13 3.99
C PRO A 514 36.12 -43.83 3.11
N SER A 515 36.33 -45.13 2.84
CA SER A 515 35.41 -45.92 2.02
C SER A 515 34.01 -46.04 2.63
N GLN A 516 33.90 -46.05 3.96
CA GLN A 516 32.65 -46.04 4.71
C GLN A 516 32.56 -44.81 5.61
N LEU A 517 31.51 -44.01 5.44
CA LEU A 517 31.27 -42.82 6.25
C LEU A 517 30.31 -43.12 7.41
N THR A 518 30.82 -43.07 8.63
CA THR A 518 30.00 -43.16 9.86
C THR A 518 29.44 -41.77 10.23
N ASN A 519 28.46 -41.72 11.13
CA ASN A 519 27.92 -40.45 11.62
C ASN A 519 29.02 -39.57 12.25
N SER A 520 29.97 -40.16 12.99
CA SER A 520 31.08 -39.40 13.60
C SER A 520 32.03 -38.82 12.55
N THR A 521 32.35 -39.59 11.51
CA THR A 521 33.16 -39.12 10.38
C THR A 521 32.48 -37.94 9.67
N LEU A 522 31.19 -38.08 9.33
CA LEU A 522 30.40 -37.04 8.65
C LEU A 522 30.33 -35.72 9.43
N ARG A 523 30.33 -35.80 10.77
CA ARG A 523 30.28 -34.62 11.65
C ARG A 523 31.66 -34.00 11.94
N SER A 524 32.74 -34.68 11.60
CA SER A 524 34.09 -34.21 11.87
C SER A 524 34.50 -33.05 10.95
N ILE A 525 35.15 -32.03 11.51
CA ILE A 525 35.67 -30.88 10.75
C ILE A 525 36.71 -31.35 9.71
N GLN A 526 37.52 -32.36 10.06
CA GLN A 526 38.55 -32.89 9.18
C GLN A 526 37.96 -33.44 7.88
N PHE A 527 37.01 -34.38 7.97
CA PHE A 527 36.34 -34.93 6.78
C PHE A 527 35.67 -33.84 5.93
N GLN A 528 34.94 -32.93 6.58
CA GLN A 528 34.23 -31.85 5.89
C GLN A 528 35.19 -30.92 5.15
N THR A 529 36.34 -30.61 5.75
CA THR A 529 37.39 -29.80 5.09
C THR A 529 37.99 -30.56 3.90
N ASP A 530 38.34 -31.83 4.13
CA ASP A 530 38.99 -32.69 3.15
C ASP A 530 38.14 -32.91 1.90
N ILE A 531 36.84 -33.18 2.05
CA ILE A 531 35.93 -33.43 0.92
C ILE A 531 35.72 -32.18 0.06
N PHE A 532 35.62 -30.99 0.67
CA PHE A 532 35.53 -29.74 -0.10
C PHE A 532 36.83 -29.40 -0.83
N CYS A 533 37.99 -29.60 -0.16
CA CYS A 533 39.30 -29.39 -0.77
C CYS A 533 39.58 -30.39 -1.91
N LEU A 534 39.18 -31.66 -1.74
CA LEU A 534 39.32 -32.69 -2.77
C LEU A 534 38.53 -32.32 -4.03
N ARG A 535 37.26 -31.93 -3.88
CA ARG A 535 36.40 -31.53 -5.00
C ARG A 535 36.97 -30.35 -5.77
N GLU A 536 37.34 -29.26 -5.09
CA GLU A 536 37.90 -28.06 -5.77
C GLU A 536 39.22 -28.38 -6.49
N ARG A 537 40.12 -29.13 -5.84
CA ARG A 537 41.40 -29.55 -6.41
C ARG A 537 41.23 -30.37 -7.69
N ASP A 538 40.35 -31.37 -7.66
CA ASP A 538 40.13 -32.26 -8.79
C ASP A 538 39.42 -31.54 -9.94
N LEU A 539 38.38 -30.76 -9.67
CA LEU A 539 37.68 -29.95 -10.68
C LEU A 539 38.61 -28.95 -11.36
N LEU A 540 39.49 -28.27 -10.60
CA LEU A 540 40.46 -27.33 -11.16
C LEU A 540 41.46 -28.04 -12.09
N SER A 541 41.91 -29.24 -11.70
CA SER A 541 42.83 -30.03 -12.52
C SER A 541 42.16 -30.53 -13.80
N ARG A 542 40.90 -31.01 -13.72
CA ARG A 542 40.10 -31.41 -14.89
C ARG A 542 39.84 -30.23 -15.82
N PHE A 543 39.45 -29.10 -15.27
CA PHE A 543 39.17 -27.89 -16.04
C PHE A 543 40.42 -27.41 -16.79
N ALA A 544 41.59 -27.40 -16.13
CA ALA A 544 42.84 -27.06 -16.78
C ALA A 544 43.21 -28.04 -17.90
N ALA A 545 42.99 -29.34 -17.69
CA ALA A 545 43.24 -30.36 -18.70
C ALA A 545 42.33 -30.22 -19.92
N GLU A 546 41.03 -29.95 -19.71
CA GLU A 546 40.06 -29.81 -20.80
C GLU A 546 40.31 -28.54 -21.63
N VAL A 547 40.59 -27.40 -20.97
CA VAL A 547 40.99 -26.17 -21.67
C VAL A 547 42.25 -26.41 -22.49
N SER A 548 43.25 -27.09 -21.92
CA SER A 548 44.49 -27.42 -22.65
C SER A 548 44.24 -28.36 -23.83
N ALA A 549 43.29 -29.29 -23.72
CA ALA A 549 42.91 -30.18 -24.81
C ALA A 549 42.25 -29.42 -25.97
N HIS A 550 41.39 -28.45 -25.69
CA HIS A 550 40.81 -27.59 -26.72
C HIS A 550 41.85 -26.65 -27.36
N GLU A 551 42.78 -26.08 -26.58
CA GLU A 551 43.91 -25.32 -27.14
C GLU A 551 44.77 -26.18 -28.06
N ALA A 552 45.03 -27.44 -27.68
CA ALA A 552 45.76 -28.40 -28.52
C ALA A 552 45.01 -28.77 -29.82
N GLN A 553 43.68 -28.62 -29.85
CA GLN A 553 42.84 -28.76 -31.05
C GLN A 553 42.79 -27.48 -31.90
N GLY A 554 43.61 -26.47 -31.59
CA GLY A 554 43.72 -25.23 -32.36
C GLY A 554 42.71 -24.14 -31.98
N GLN A 555 41.93 -24.33 -30.91
CA GLN A 555 41.02 -23.29 -30.42
C GLN A 555 41.80 -22.15 -29.74
N SER A 556 41.29 -20.92 -29.85
CA SER A 556 41.84 -19.80 -29.09
C SER A 556 41.65 -20.02 -27.59
N LYS A 557 42.49 -19.40 -26.76
CA LYS A 557 42.42 -19.52 -25.30
C LYS A 557 41.06 -19.09 -24.73
N GLU A 558 40.51 -18.01 -25.28
CA GLU A 558 39.20 -17.48 -24.91
C GLU A 558 38.08 -18.46 -25.28
N TYR A 559 38.16 -19.08 -26.45
CA TYR A 559 37.13 -20.00 -26.92
C TYR A 559 37.24 -21.39 -26.26
N ALA A 560 38.46 -21.88 -26.02
CA ALA A 560 38.71 -23.10 -25.24
C ALA A 560 38.10 -23.00 -23.83
N PHE A 561 38.24 -21.84 -23.18
CA PHE A 561 37.57 -21.57 -21.90
C PHE A 561 36.03 -21.67 -22.00
N ILE A 562 35.44 -21.11 -23.06
CA ILE A 562 33.98 -21.12 -23.28
C ILE A 562 33.48 -22.55 -23.54
N LEU A 563 34.22 -23.37 -24.30
CA LEU A 563 33.86 -24.76 -24.57
C LEU A 563 33.85 -25.61 -23.29
N SER A 564 34.74 -25.30 -22.34
CA SER A 564 34.84 -25.98 -21.04
C SER A 564 33.91 -25.45 -19.94
N TYR A 565 32.79 -24.81 -20.30
CA TYR A 565 31.95 -24.09 -19.33
C TYR A 565 31.36 -24.96 -18.21
N GLN A 566 31.08 -26.25 -18.47
CA GLN A 566 30.47 -27.13 -17.47
C GLN A 566 31.39 -27.36 -16.27
N LEU A 567 32.66 -27.66 -16.52
CA LEU A 567 33.68 -27.77 -15.48
C LEU A 567 33.96 -26.41 -14.82
N ALA A 568 33.90 -25.31 -15.60
CA ALA A 568 34.04 -23.97 -15.05
C ALA A 568 32.91 -23.65 -14.05
N GLU A 569 31.66 -24.01 -14.33
CA GLU A 569 30.52 -23.78 -13.45
C GLU A 569 30.66 -24.59 -12.14
N ASP A 570 30.93 -25.89 -12.25
CA ASP A 570 31.14 -26.78 -11.10
C ASP A 570 32.31 -26.28 -10.22
N LEU A 571 33.41 -25.85 -10.84
CA LEU A 571 34.58 -25.31 -10.14
C LEU A 571 34.26 -24.01 -9.38
N GLY A 572 33.54 -23.07 -10.01
CA GLY A 572 33.17 -21.80 -9.40
C GLY A 572 32.29 -22.00 -8.16
N LYS A 573 31.36 -22.95 -8.24
CA LYS A 573 30.54 -23.37 -7.09
C LYS A 573 31.37 -24.06 -6.02
N ALA A 574 32.29 -24.95 -6.40
CA ALA A 574 33.16 -25.64 -5.45
C ALA A 574 34.04 -24.68 -4.63
N PHE A 575 34.62 -23.68 -5.30
CA PHE A 575 35.37 -22.60 -4.67
C PHE A 575 34.53 -21.80 -3.68
N SER A 576 33.31 -21.44 -4.09
CA SER A 576 32.40 -20.63 -3.28
C SER A 576 32.01 -21.38 -2.00
N GLU A 577 31.60 -22.65 -2.11
CA GLU A 577 31.17 -23.46 -0.97
C GLU A 577 32.31 -23.74 0.01
N ARG A 578 33.52 -24.05 -0.49
CA ARG A 578 34.71 -24.22 0.38
C ARG A 578 35.07 -22.91 1.06
N SER A 579 35.05 -21.79 0.34
CA SER A 579 35.41 -20.49 0.90
C SER A 579 34.42 -20.06 1.98
N ILE A 580 33.11 -20.28 1.79
CA ILE A 580 32.09 -20.06 2.81
C ILE A 580 32.32 -20.99 4.01
N PHE A 581 32.58 -22.28 3.78
CA PHE A 581 32.89 -23.25 4.84
C PHE A 581 34.08 -22.81 5.69
N GLN A 582 35.14 -22.32 5.03
CA GLN A 582 36.35 -21.82 5.69
C GLN A 582 36.05 -20.64 6.63
N THR A 583 35.22 -19.68 6.19
CA THR A 583 34.83 -18.56 7.06
C THR A 583 33.98 -19.01 8.26
N PHE A 584 33.19 -20.08 8.10
CA PHE A 584 32.43 -20.66 9.20
C PHE A 584 33.37 -21.27 10.25
N ILE A 585 34.29 -22.14 9.84
CA ILE A 585 35.18 -22.82 10.80
C ILE A 585 36.07 -21.82 11.55
N GLU A 586 36.46 -20.70 10.91
CA GLU A 586 37.18 -19.62 11.57
C GLU A 586 36.33 -18.92 12.63
N ALA A 587 35.06 -18.62 12.32
CA ALA A 587 34.13 -18.04 13.29
C ALA A 587 33.83 -18.98 14.48
N GLU A 588 33.66 -20.29 14.22
CA GLU A 588 33.46 -21.30 15.27
C GLU A 588 34.72 -21.50 16.13
N ALA A 589 35.91 -21.48 15.51
CA ALA A 589 37.19 -21.63 16.20
C ALA A 589 37.47 -20.47 17.16
N ALA A 590 37.01 -19.26 16.84
CA ALA A 590 37.15 -18.07 17.67
C ALA A 590 36.34 -18.11 18.99
N LEU A 591 35.41 -19.06 19.13
CA LEU A 591 34.59 -19.20 20.33
C LEU A 591 35.19 -20.15 21.36
N SER A 592 35.01 -19.81 22.63
CA SER A 592 35.23 -20.72 23.76
C SER A 592 34.25 -21.89 23.72
N SER A 593 34.64 -23.05 24.26
CA SER A 593 33.75 -24.20 24.43
C SER A 593 32.51 -23.81 25.25
N GLY A 594 31.33 -24.27 24.82
CA GLY A 594 30.05 -23.95 25.44
C GLY A 594 28.88 -24.10 24.46
N SER A 595 27.66 -23.86 24.95
CA SER A 595 26.44 -24.15 24.18
C SER A 595 26.32 -23.40 22.86
N LEU A 596 26.91 -22.20 22.76
CA LEU A 596 26.97 -21.42 21.52
C LEU A 596 27.89 -22.07 20.46
N LYS A 597 29.02 -22.63 20.88
CA LYS A 597 29.93 -23.36 20.00
C LYS A 597 29.31 -24.68 19.55
N ASP A 598 28.61 -25.37 20.46
CA ASP A 598 27.92 -26.63 20.16
C ASP A 598 26.83 -26.45 19.10
N ILE A 599 25.99 -25.41 19.23
CA ILE A 599 24.95 -25.13 18.23
C ILE A 599 25.56 -24.71 16.88
N LEU A 600 26.66 -23.96 16.87
CA LEU A 600 27.37 -23.63 15.64
C LEU A 600 27.98 -24.86 14.98
N GLY A 601 28.53 -25.81 15.74
CA GLY A 601 29.01 -27.08 15.21
C GLY A 601 27.89 -27.89 14.53
N LEU A 602 26.67 -27.86 15.09
CA LEU A 602 25.48 -28.48 14.49
C LEU A 602 25.08 -27.79 13.18
N VAL A 603 25.06 -26.45 13.17
CA VAL A 603 24.72 -25.63 11.99
C VAL A 603 25.78 -25.79 10.90
N ARG A 604 27.08 -25.78 11.23
CA ARG A 604 28.19 -26.06 10.30
C ARG A 604 28.03 -27.43 9.67
N THR A 605 27.76 -28.45 10.48
CA THR A 605 27.60 -29.81 9.99
C THR A 605 26.41 -29.89 9.03
N MET A 606 25.28 -29.27 9.37
CA MET A 606 24.14 -29.19 8.45
C MET A 606 24.54 -28.53 7.14
N TYR A 607 25.25 -27.40 7.16
CA TYR A 607 25.75 -26.71 5.96
C TYR A 607 26.65 -27.61 5.10
N ALA A 608 27.64 -28.27 5.71
CA ALA A 608 28.55 -29.15 4.99
C ALA A 608 27.80 -30.30 4.32
N LEU A 609 26.99 -31.04 5.07
CA LEU A 609 26.30 -32.22 4.56
C LEU A 609 25.21 -31.89 3.55
N ILE A 610 24.49 -30.77 3.71
CA ILE A 610 23.51 -30.37 2.70
C ILE A 610 24.17 -29.96 1.38
N SER A 611 25.34 -29.33 1.42
CA SER A 611 26.10 -29.02 0.19
C SER A 611 26.59 -30.28 -0.51
N LEU A 612 26.96 -31.32 0.25
CA LEU A 612 27.29 -32.64 -0.30
C LEU A 612 26.07 -33.32 -0.94
N GLU A 613 24.90 -33.25 -0.32
CA GLU A 613 23.69 -33.91 -0.82
C GLU A 613 23.12 -33.22 -2.08
N GLU A 614 23.16 -31.89 -2.14
CA GLU A 614 22.51 -31.12 -3.22
C GLU A 614 23.34 -31.00 -4.50
N ASP A 615 24.64 -31.28 -4.44
CA ASP A 615 25.54 -31.10 -5.58
C ASP A 615 25.88 -32.44 -6.25
N ALA A 616 25.42 -32.60 -7.49
CA ALA A 616 25.65 -33.80 -8.27
C ALA A 616 27.13 -34.06 -8.58
N SER A 617 28.02 -33.05 -8.52
CA SER A 617 29.47 -33.21 -8.76
C SER A 617 30.11 -34.22 -7.81
N PHE A 618 29.61 -34.37 -6.57
CA PHE A 618 30.13 -35.37 -5.64
C PHE A 618 29.94 -36.81 -6.10
N LEU A 619 28.84 -37.11 -6.80
CA LEU A 619 28.60 -38.41 -7.41
C LEU A 619 29.19 -38.50 -8.83
N ARG A 620 28.99 -37.46 -9.65
CA ARG A 620 29.41 -37.38 -11.06
C ARG A 620 30.90 -37.66 -11.23
N TYR A 621 31.73 -37.11 -10.34
CA TYR A 621 33.19 -37.25 -10.39
C TYR A 621 33.75 -38.26 -9.37
N GLY A 622 32.88 -38.99 -8.66
CA GLY A 622 33.28 -40.09 -7.79
C GLY A 622 33.89 -39.70 -6.44
N TYR A 623 33.63 -38.49 -5.94
CA TYR A 623 34.07 -38.09 -4.58
C TYR A 623 33.31 -38.83 -3.48
N LEU A 624 32.05 -39.21 -3.74
CA LEU A 624 31.22 -40.06 -2.90
C LEU A 624 30.74 -41.27 -3.71
N SER A 625 30.71 -42.44 -3.07
CA SER A 625 29.97 -43.60 -3.58
C SER A 625 28.45 -43.40 -3.38
N PRO A 626 27.59 -44.14 -4.10
CA PRO A 626 26.15 -44.12 -3.86
C PRO A 626 25.78 -44.40 -2.39
N ASP A 627 26.46 -45.33 -1.74
CA ASP A 627 26.23 -45.67 -0.32
C ASP A 627 26.60 -44.51 0.61
N ASN A 628 27.73 -43.85 0.35
CA ASN A 628 28.16 -42.69 1.14
C ASN A 628 27.22 -41.49 0.93
N ALA A 629 26.72 -41.27 -0.29
CA ALA A 629 25.70 -40.26 -0.55
C ALA A 629 24.37 -40.56 0.19
N ALA A 630 23.97 -41.83 0.24
CA ALA A 630 22.81 -42.26 1.03
C ALA A 630 23.04 -42.04 2.55
N ALA A 631 24.26 -42.29 3.05
CA ALA A 631 24.63 -42.00 4.43
C ALA A 631 24.56 -40.49 4.75
N VAL A 632 25.07 -39.63 3.86
CA VAL A 632 24.94 -38.17 3.97
C VAL A 632 23.46 -37.76 4.05
N ARG A 633 22.61 -38.22 3.13
CA ARG A 633 21.18 -37.92 3.12
C ARG A 633 20.48 -38.36 4.43
N LYS A 634 20.82 -39.54 4.93
CA LYS A 634 20.28 -40.05 6.22
C LYS A 634 20.70 -39.15 7.38
N GLU A 635 21.94 -38.66 7.38
CA GLU A 635 22.44 -37.79 8.43
C GLU A 635 21.82 -36.38 8.37
N VAL A 636 21.60 -35.81 7.18
CA VAL A 636 20.86 -34.54 7.01
C VAL A 636 19.47 -34.62 7.63
N ALA A 637 18.76 -35.74 7.48
CA ALA A 637 17.45 -35.93 8.11
C ALA A 637 17.53 -35.93 9.65
N LYS A 638 18.58 -36.51 10.25
CA LYS A 638 18.79 -36.46 11.71
C LYS A 638 19.12 -35.06 12.19
N LEU A 639 19.98 -34.35 11.46
CA LEU A 639 20.34 -32.97 11.76
C LEU A 639 19.13 -32.03 11.72
N CYS A 640 18.15 -32.28 10.84
CA CYS A 640 16.88 -31.54 10.84
C CYS A 640 16.14 -31.71 12.18
N SER A 641 16.00 -32.94 12.66
CA SER A 641 15.37 -33.23 13.96
C SER A 641 16.12 -32.61 15.13
N GLU A 642 17.46 -32.61 15.10
CA GLU A 642 18.31 -32.00 16.12
C GLU A 642 18.26 -30.47 16.10
N LEU A 643 18.16 -29.83 14.92
CA LEU A 643 18.04 -28.39 14.79
C LEU A 643 16.66 -27.84 15.12
N ARG A 644 15.59 -28.63 14.90
CA ARG A 644 14.20 -28.22 15.18
C ARG A 644 14.06 -27.49 16.52
N PRO A 645 14.43 -28.05 17.68
CA PRO A 645 14.23 -27.38 18.98
C PRO A 645 14.97 -26.05 19.12
N HIS A 646 15.96 -25.77 18.27
CA HIS A 646 16.75 -24.54 18.27
C HIS A 646 16.31 -23.54 17.20
N ALA A 647 15.38 -23.91 16.31
CA ALA A 647 15.01 -23.12 15.15
C ALA A 647 14.55 -21.70 15.51
N LEU A 648 13.76 -21.53 16.58
CA LEU A 648 13.35 -20.20 17.04
C LEU A 648 14.52 -19.39 17.60
N ALA A 649 15.36 -19.99 18.44
CA ALA A 649 16.50 -19.32 19.07
C ALA A 649 17.48 -18.79 18.02
N LEU A 650 17.70 -19.58 16.95
CA LEU A 650 18.50 -19.22 15.78
C LEU A 650 17.87 -18.09 14.94
N LEU A 651 16.68 -17.59 15.27
CA LEU A 651 16.02 -16.48 14.55
C LEU A 651 15.85 -15.22 15.40
N ILE A 652 16.13 -15.30 16.71
CA ILE A 652 16.01 -14.15 17.62
C ILE A 652 17.25 -13.27 17.43
N HIS A 653 17.23 -12.54 16.32
CA HIS A 653 17.91 -11.28 16.18
C HIS A 653 16.87 -10.21 16.50
N GLU A 654 17.12 -9.38 17.52
CA GLU A 654 16.25 -8.25 17.86
C GLU A 654 15.96 -7.40 16.62
N THR A 655 16.95 -7.17 15.75
CA THR A 655 16.76 -6.45 14.46
C THR A 655 15.73 -7.09 13.53
N ILE A 656 15.62 -8.42 13.47
CA ILE A 656 14.61 -9.11 12.61
C ILE A 656 13.26 -9.21 13.33
N ALA A 657 13.29 -9.32 14.67
CA ALA A 657 12.09 -9.31 15.49
C ALA A 657 11.31 -7.99 15.34
N PHE A 658 11.96 -6.89 14.99
CA PHE A 658 11.37 -5.56 14.85
C PHE A 658 10.69 -5.25 13.50
N PHE A 659 10.92 -6.05 12.46
CA PHE A 659 10.31 -5.86 11.12
C PHE A 659 9.19 -6.87 10.80
N HIS A 660 8.62 -7.43 11.87
CA HIS A 660 7.69 -8.55 11.82
C HIS A 660 6.43 -8.27 11.00
N SER A 661 6.01 -9.28 10.24
CA SER A 661 4.85 -9.26 9.36
C SER A 661 3.56 -9.62 10.10
N ARG A 662 2.40 -9.35 9.48
CA ARG A 662 1.04 -9.58 10.02
C ARG A 662 0.72 -11.03 10.39
N PHE A 663 1.64 -11.97 10.15
CA PHE A 663 1.41 -13.41 10.20
C PHE A 663 0.79 -13.89 11.53
N LEU A 664 1.29 -13.39 12.66
CA LEU A 664 1.02 -13.99 13.97
C LEU A 664 -0.29 -13.53 14.65
N GLN A 665 -0.89 -12.42 14.20
CA GLN A 665 -2.25 -12.01 14.63
C GLN A 665 -3.32 -12.32 13.59
N ASN A 666 -2.94 -12.43 12.31
CA ASN A 666 -3.90 -12.75 11.26
C ASN A 666 -4.34 -14.23 11.27
N ILE A 667 -3.76 -15.17 12.02
CA ILE A 667 -4.43 -16.48 12.16
C ILE A 667 -5.73 -16.33 12.96
N SER A 668 -5.75 -15.47 13.99
CA SER A 668 -6.99 -15.09 14.70
C SER A 668 -7.90 -14.23 13.79
N ALA A 669 -7.36 -13.20 13.14
CA ALA A 669 -8.18 -12.25 12.35
C ALA A 669 -8.60 -12.79 10.96
N PHE A 670 -7.82 -13.67 10.33
CA PHE A 670 -8.12 -14.28 9.04
C PHE A 670 -8.96 -15.55 9.18
N LEU A 671 -8.95 -16.25 10.31
CA LEU A 671 -9.95 -17.30 10.56
C LEU A 671 -11.29 -16.72 11.02
N ALA A 672 -11.33 -15.52 11.62
CA ALA A 672 -12.57 -14.73 11.68
C ALA A 672 -13.09 -14.39 10.26
N ALA A 673 -12.19 -14.08 9.32
CA ALA A 673 -12.55 -13.80 7.93
C ALA A 673 -12.84 -15.06 7.06
N ALA A 674 -12.23 -16.22 7.35
CA ALA A 674 -12.27 -17.42 6.51
C ALA A 674 -13.15 -18.56 7.07
N LEU A 675 -13.52 -18.56 8.36
CA LEU A 675 -14.52 -19.48 8.91
C LEU A 675 -15.94 -18.92 8.86
N GLY A 676 -16.19 -17.78 8.21
CA GLY A 676 -17.52 -17.20 8.14
C GLY A 676 -18.13 -17.08 9.54
N MET A 677 -17.41 -16.45 10.47
CA MET A 677 -18.00 -16.04 11.74
C MET A 677 -17.64 -14.59 12.01
N VAL A 678 -18.64 -13.76 11.70
CA VAL A 678 -18.97 -12.55 12.44
C VAL A 678 -17.90 -11.47 12.31
N THR A 679 -18.05 -10.64 11.26
CA THR A 679 -17.94 -9.19 11.48
C THR A 679 -18.58 -8.90 12.83
N PRO A 680 -17.88 -8.40 13.88
CA PRO A 680 -18.47 -8.25 15.20
C PRO A 680 -19.88 -7.68 15.06
N THR A 681 -20.88 -8.51 15.36
CA THR A 681 -22.27 -8.17 15.17
C THR A 681 -22.58 -7.16 16.25
N PHE A 682 -22.46 -5.89 15.90
CA PHE A 682 -22.91 -4.82 16.76
C PHE A 682 -24.42 -4.87 16.88
N HIS A 683 -24.90 -4.57 18.09
CA HIS A 683 -26.25 -4.13 18.31
C HIS A 683 -26.28 -2.60 18.24
N ILE A 684 -26.93 -2.06 17.21
CA ILE A 684 -26.98 -0.62 16.96
C ILE A 684 -28.42 -0.12 17.19
N ALA A 685 -28.58 0.87 18.04
CA ALA A 685 -29.82 1.60 18.20
C ALA A 685 -29.86 2.80 17.24
N MET A 686 -30.92 2.93 16.44
CA MET A 686 -31.16 4.07 15.55
C MET A 686 -32.26 4.93 16.16
N TYR A 687 -31.94 6.17 16.50
CA TYR A 687 -32.87 7.14 17.09
C TYR A 687 -32.85 8.48 16.31
N PRO A 688 -33.42 8.49 15.09
CA PRO A 688 -33.46 9.69 14.25
C PRO A 688 -34.58 10.66 14.65
N TRP A 689 -34.48 11.90 14.17
CA TRP A 689 -35.54 12.89 14.20
C TRP A 689 -36.85 12.37 13.60
N PHE A 690 -38.00 12.75 14.18
CA PHE A 690 -39.34 12.30 13.78
C PHE A 690 -39.85 12.98 12.50
N ALA A 691 -39.05 12.89 11.44
CA ALA A 691 -39.36 13.32 10.09
C ALA A 691 -39.02 12.20 9.12
N LEU A 692 -39.88 11.99 8.11
CA LEU A 692 -39.62 10.94 7.09
C LEU A 692 -38.30 11.18 6.35
N GLY A 693 -37.91 12.45 6.17
CA GLY A 693 -36.61 12.82 5.61
C GLY A 693 -35.41 12.28 6.39
N HIS A 694 -35.56 11.97 7.69
CA HIS A 694 -34.52 11.43 8.57
C HIS A 694 -34.70 9.93 8.80
N LEU A 695 -35.94 9.49 9.06
CA LEU A 695 -36.27 8.08 9.27
C LEU A 695 -35.88 7.21 8.06
N THR A 696 -36.18 7.66 6.83
CA THR A 696 -35.90 6.87 5.63
C THR A 696 -34.38 6.68 5.38
N PRO A 697 -33.53 7.72 5.40
CA PRO A 697 -32.07 7.52 5.27
C PRO A 697 -31.44 6.68 6.37
N PHE A 698 -31.89 6.82 7.62
CA PHE A 698 -31.44 5.96 8.72
C PHE A 698 -31.81 4.50 8.46
N LEU A 699 -33.01 4.22 7.93
CA LEU A 699 -33.41 2.87 7.56
C LEU A 699 -32.58 2.33 6.38
N HIS A 700 -32.24 3.17 5.40
CA HIS A 700 -31.35 2.76 4.30
C HIS A 700 -29.95 2.37 4.81
N LEU A 701 -29.37 3.16 5.72
CA LEU A 701 -28.11 2.78 6.38
C LEU A 701 -28.29 1.49 7.19
N SER A 702 -29.40 1.36 7.92
CA SER A 702 -29.72 0.17 8.71
C SER A 702 -29.77 -1.08 7.83
N ASN A 703 -30.36 -1.01 6.64
CA ASN A 703 -30.36 -2.11 5.67
C ASN A 703 -28.92 -2.47 5.24
N LYS A 704 -28.06 -1.49 4.95
CA LYS A 704 -26.66 -1.75 4.57
C LYS A 704 -25.85 -2.36 5.72
N LEU A 705 -26.07 -1.93 6.96
CA LEU A 705 -25.42 -2.50 8.15
C LEU A 705 -25.96 -3.89 8.50
N ALA A 706 -27.27 -4.12 8.37
CA ALA A 706 -27.91 -5.42 8.54
C ALA A 706 -27.39 -6.43 7.50
N LYS A 707 -27.22 -6.02 6.24
CA LYS A 707 -26.58 -6.84 5.21
C LYS A 707 -25.15 -7.28 5.56
N LYS A 708 -24.47 -6.55 6.47
CA LYS A 708 -23.14 -6.90 7.01
C LYS A 708 -23.21 -7.71 8.32
N GLY A 709 -24.41 -8.13 8.73
CA GLY A 709 -24.66 -9.01 9.87
C GLY A 709 -24.92 -8.29 11.20
N HIS A 710 -25.14 -6.97 11.21
CA HIS A 710 -25.40 -6.19 12.42
C HIS A 710 -26.88 -6.25 12.85
N LYS A 711 -27.13 -6.30 14.17
CA LYS A 711 -28.50 -6.25 14.72
C LYS A 711 -28.90 -4.79 14.94
N ILE A 712 -30.04 -4.38 14.43
CA ILE A 712 -30.52 -3.00 14.51
C ILE A 712 -31.81 -2.94 15.35
N SER A 713 -31.81 -2.10 16.38
CA SER A 713 -33.04 -1.63 17.03
C SER A 713 -33.37 -0.26 16.46
N PHE A 714 -34.44 -0.17 15.67
CA PHE A 714 -34.84 1.07 15.01
C PHE A 714 -36.00 1.70 15.77
N LEU A 715 -35.73 2.79 16.47
CA LEU A 715 -36.68 3.45 17.35
C LEU A 715 -37.56 4.40 16.52
N ILE A 716 -38.88 4.21 16.57
CA ILE A 716 -39.81 4.84 15.62
C ILE A 716 -41.17 5.15 16.28
N PRO A 717 -41.83 6.28 15.95
CA PRO A 717 -43.19 6.52 16.41
C PRO A 717 -44.20 5.45 15.93
N THR A 718 -45.13 5.09 16.81
CA THR A 718 -45.98 3.89 16.70
C THR A 718 -46.79 3.83 15.39
N LYS A 719 -47.47 4.91 14.98
CA LYS A 719 -48.27 4.97 13.75
C LYS A 719 -47.41 5.03 12.50
N THR A 720 -46.16 5.48 12.62
CA THR A 720 -45.23 5.62 11.48
C THR A 720 -44.63 4.30 11.04
N GLN A 721 -44.59 3.30 11.92
CA GLN A 721 -44.06 1.97 11.64
C GLN A 721 -44.64 1.35 10.36
N LYS A 722 -45.96 1.41 10.15
CA LYS A 722 -46.62 0.85 8.96
C LYS A 722 -46.13 1.48 7.66
N LYS A 723 -45.72 2.75 7.67
CA LYS A 723 -45.22 3.47 6.48
C LYS A 723 -43.80 3.03 6.11
N LEU A 724 -42.98 2.64 7.09
CA LEU A 724 -41.58 2.26 6.88
C LEU A 724 -41.35 0.75 6.77
N GLN A 725 -42.32 -0.06 7.22
CA GLN A 725 -42.27 -1.52 7.15
C GLN A 725 -41.90 -2.07 5.75
N PRO A 726 -42.43 -1.55 4.63
CA PRO A 726 -42.09 -2.05 3.30
C PRO A 726 -40.62 -1.80 2.90
N PHE A 727 -39.92 -0.88 3.57
CA PHE A 727 -38.54 -0.51 3.28
C PHE A 727 -37.51 -1.22 4.18
N ASN A 728 -37.98 -2.06 5.11
CA ASN A 728 -37.10 -2.94 5.88
C ASN A 728 -36.78 -4.18 5.04
N LEU A 729 -35.55 -4.26 4.54
CA LEU A 729 -35.10 -5.35 3.67
C LEU A 729 -34.56 -6.56 4.46
N HIS A 730 -34.38 -6.40 5.77
CA HIS A 730 -33.76 -7.37 6.67
C HIS A 730 -34.56 -7.51 7.98
N PRO A 731 -35.82 -7.96 7.92
CA PRO A 731 -36.69 -8.09 9.11
C PRO A 731 -36.12 -9.03 10.19
N GLU A 732 -35.23 -9.93 9.82
CA GLU A 732 -34.51 -10.84 10.72
C GLU A 732 -33.39 -10.16 11.54
N LEU A 733 -32.92 -8.99 11.10
CA LEU A 733 -31.85 -8.22 11.77
C LEU A 733 -32.28 -6.82 12.22
N ILE A 734 -33.33 -6.26 11.63
CA ILE A 734 -33.85 -4.92 11.95
C ILE A 734 -35.18 -5.05 12.67
N THR A 735 -35.17 -4.75 13.97
CA THR A 735 -36.37 -4.72 14.82
C THR A 735 -36.84 -3.29 14.99
N PHE A 736 -38.09 -3.01 14.62
CA PHE A 736 -38.75 -1.75 14.90
C PHE A 736 -39.22 -1.69 16.35
N VAL A 737 -38.78 -0.67 17.09
CA VAL A 737 -39.12 -0.45 18.49
C VAL A 737 -40.05 0.76 18.57
N PRO A 738 -41.36 0.57 18.78
CA PRO A 738 -42.32 1.66 18.80
C PRO A 738 -42.12 2.57 20.02
N ILE A 739 -42.14 3.88 19.80
CA ILE A 739 -42.12 4.90 20.85
C ILE A 739 -43.45 5.66 20.84
N ALA A 740 -43.98 5.92 22.03
CA ALA A 740 -45.09 6.86 22.21
C ALA A 740 -44.54 8.29 22.30
N VAL A 741 -45.02 9.18 21.43
CA VAL A 741 -44.67 10.60 21.49
C VAL A 741 -45.39 11.25 22.67
N PRO A 742 -44.68 11.79 23.67
CA PRO A 742 -45.28 12.41 24.85
C PRO A 742 -46.14 13.64 24.50
N PRO A 743 -47.24 13.89 25.24
CA PRO A 743 -48.03 15.11 25.04
C PRO A 743 -47.25 16.35 25.48
N VAL A 744 -47.30 17.40 24.66
CA VAL A 744 -46.73 18.73 24.93
C VAL A 744 -47.84 19.77 24.73
N PRO A 745 -48.00 20.75 25.65
CA PRO A 745 -48.97 21.84 25.48
C PRO A 745 -48.80 22.55 24.13
N GLY A 746 -49.89 22.69 23.38
CA GLY A 746 -49.88 23.29 22.04
C GLY A 746 -49.62 22.33 20.88
N LEU A 747 -49.20 21.10 21.15
CA LEU A 747 -49.09 20.04 20.12
C LEU A 747 -50.44 19.29 20.02
N PRO A 748 -51.05 19.17 18.83
CA PRO A 748 -52.32 18.46 18.69
C PRO A 748 -52.25 16.98 19.14
N PRO A 749 -53.34 16.43 19.74
CA PRO A 749 -53.35 15.04 20.17
C PRO A 749 -53.09 14.06 19.02
N GLY A 750 -52.19 13.10 19.24
CA GLY A 750 -51.93 12.01 18.30
C GLY A 750 -50.97 12.34 17.16
N VAL A 751 -50.33 13.50 17.18
CA VAL A 751 -49.19 13.88 16.33
C VAL A 751 -47.97 13.03 16.67
N GLU A 752 -47.30 12.49 15.66
CA GLU A 752 -46.10 11.67 15.84
C GLU A 752 -44.90 12.14 15.01
N THR A 753 -45.14 12.82 13.89
CA THR A 753 -44.10 13.24 12.95
C THR A 753 -44.33 14.66 12.44
N THR A 754 -43.29 15.24 11.86
CA THR A 754 -43.37 16.52 11.13
C THR A 754 -44.34 16.50 9.94
N ALA A 755 -44.84 15.34 9.51
CA ALA A 755 -45.86 15.26 8.47
C ALA A 755 -47.28 15.57 9.00
N ASP A 756 -47.47 15.53 10.32
CA ASP A 756 -48.78 15.71 10.96
C ASP A 756 -49.03 17.17 11.40
N VAL A 757 -48.00 18.03 11.33
CA VAL A 757 -48.04 19.42 11.79
C VAL A 757 -47.27 20.36 10.85
N GLY A 758 -47.57 21.65 10.91
CA GLY A 758 -46.81 22.68 10.19
C GLY A 758 -45.47 23.01 10.85
N MET A 759 -44.61 23.73 10.12
CA MET A 759 -43.25 24.08 10.57
C MET A 759 -43.21 24.81 11.93
N ALA A 760 -44.19 25.66 12.22
CA ALA A 760 -44.28 26.38 13.49
C ALA A 760 -44.39 25.47 14.72
N SER A 761 -44.90 24.24 14.55
CA SER A 761 -45.07 23.26 15.63
C SER A 761 -43.94 22.22 15.68
N HIS A 762 -42.93 22.30 14.80
CA HIS A 762 -41.75 21.42 14.86
C HIS A 762 -40.98 21.57 16.18
N THR A 763 -40.98 22.76 16.77
CA THR A 763 -40.38 23.06 18.07
C THR A 763 -41.02 22.26 19.20
N LEU A 764 -42.35 22.18 19.21
CA LEU A 764 -43.13 21.43 20.19
C LEU A 764 -42.97 19.91 20.01
N LEU A 765 -42.85 19.44 18.77
CA LEU A 765 -42.55 18.03 18.49
C LEU A 765 -41.14 17.65 18.98
N MET A 766 -40.19 18.58 18.91
CA MET A 766 -38.82 18.36 19.39
C MET A 766 -38.75 18.35 20.91
N GLU A 767 -39.53 19.20 21.58
CA GLU A 767 -39.76 19.09 23.03
C GLU A 767 -40.40 17.75 23.40
N ALA A 768 -41.34 17.25 22.60
CA ALA A 768 -41.93 15.93 22.81
C ALA A 768 -40.87 14.82 22.69
N MET A 769 -39.98 14.90 21.70
CA MET A 769 -38.84 13.98 21.56
C MET A 769 -37.92 14.04 22.78
N ASP A 770 -37.60 15.23 23.30
CA ASP A 770 -36.76 15.38 24.51
C ASP A 770 -37.38 14.73 25.74
N ARG A 771 -38.71 14.85 25.91
CA ARG A 771 -39.45 14.18 26.99
C ARG A 771 -39.41 12.65 26.93
N THR A 772 -38.82 12.06 25.88
CA THR A 772 -38.57 10.61 25.83
C THR A 772 -37.28 10.18 26.52
N GLU A 773 -36.43 11.10 26.99
CA GLU A 773 -35.12 10.80 27.60
C GLU A 773 -35.16 9.64 28.62
N ASP A 774 -36.02 9.74 29.65
CA ASP A 774 -36.14 8.70 30.69
C ASP A 774 -36.62 7.34 30.14
N TYR A 775 -37.44 7.36 29.08
CA TYR A 775 -37.90 6.14 28.43
C TYR A 775 -36.77 5.51 27.60
N ILE A 776 -36.03 6.32 26.84
CA ILE A 776 -34.90 5.88 26.02
C ILE A 776 -33.76 5.36 26.90
N GLU A 777 -33.46 6.03 28.03
CA GLU A 777 -32.45 5.55 28.97
C GLU A 777 -32.82 4.17 29.54
N ARG A 778 -34.07 3.97 29.97
CA ARG A 778 -34.56 2.65 30.43
C ARG A 778 -34.47 1.61 29.32
N LEU A 779 -34.93 1.96 28.12
CA LEU A 779 -34.88 1.06 26.97
C LEU A 779 -33.44 0.66 26.62
N PHE A 780 -32.47 1.56 26.72
CA PHE A 780 -31.05 1.24 26.47
C PHE A 780 -30.42 0.38 27.57
N ARG A 781 -30.89 0.45 28.82
CA ARG A 781 -30.48 -0.50 29.87
C ARG A 781 -30.92 -1.92 29.57
N ASP A 782 -32.08 -2.08 28.93
CA ASP A 782 -32.64 -3.37 28.53
C ASP A 782 -32.02 -3.89 27.22
N LEU A 783 -31.96 -3.03 26.20
CA LEU A 783 -31.44 -3.38 24.88
C LEU A 783 -29.92 -3.57 24.87
N LYS A 784 -29.18 -2.80 25.67
CA LYS A 784 -27.70 -2.78 25.74
C LYS A 784 -27.01 -2.69 24.36
N PRO A 785 -27.35 -1.68 23.53
CA PRO A 785 -26.70 -1.53 22.24
C PRO A 785 -25.23 -1.12 22.40
N ASP A 786 -24.36 -1.53 21.48
CA ASP A 786 -22.97 -1.10 21.41
C ASP A 786 -22.87 0.36 20.94
N PHE A 787 -23.74 0.74 20.01
CA PHE A 787 -23.82 2.08 19.44
C PHE A 787 -25.22 2.65 19.45
N VAL A 788 -25.32 3.97 19.59
CA VAL A 788 -26.53 4.73 19.27
C VAL A 788 -26.25 5.76 18.19
N PHE A 789 -27.08 5.75 17.15
CA PHE A 789 -27.02 6.68 16.02
C PHE A 789 -28.19 7.64 16.15
N PHE A 790 -27.89 8.94 16.13
CA PHE A 790 -28.88 10.00 16.35
C PHE A 790 -28.48 11.29 15.64
N ASP A 791 -29.38 12.27 15.56
CA ASP A 791 -29.12 13.55 14.89
C ASP A 791 -29.61 14.78 15.69
N PHE A 792 -30.80 14.78 16.29
CA PHE A 792 -31.35 15.99 16.96
C PHE A 792 -31.41 15.93 18.49
N ALA A 793 -31.22 14.76 19.09
CA ALA A 793 -31.34 14.56 20.54
C ALA A 793 -30.05 14.95 21.29
N TYR A 794 -29.94 16.22 21.69
CA TYR A 794 -28.74 16.78 22.31
C TYR A 794 -28.35 16.17 23.67
N TRP A 795 -29.33 15.62 24.40
CA TRP A 795 -29.13 14.93 25.68
C TRP A 795 -28.58 13.50 25.51
N LEU A 796 -28.72 12.91 24.33
CA LEU A 796 -28.44 11.49 24.09
C LEU A 796 -26.96 11.09 24.29
N PRO A 797 -25.94 11.88 23.88
CA PRO A 797 -24.55 11.56 24.20
C PRO A 797 -24.29 11.43 25.71
N GLY A 798 -24.98 12.24 26.52
CA GLY A 798 -24.89 12.17 27.98
C GLY A 798 -25.44 10.86 28.52
N VAL A 799 -26.62 10.43 28.05
CA VAL A 799 -27.22 9.13 28.37
C VAL A 799 -26.32 7.98 27.93
N ALA A 800 -25.86 8.00 26.67
CA ALA A 800 -25.02 6.97 26.09
C ALA A 800 -23.72 6.77 26.88
N ARG A 801 -23.05 7.87 27.25
CA ARG A 801 -21.84 7.84 28.07
C ARG A 801 -22.07 7.22 29.46
N ARG A 802 -23.20 7.53 30.12
CA ARG A 802 -23.56 6.92 31.42
C ARG A 802 -23.77 5.41 31.33
N LEU A 803 -24.22 4.92 30.17
CA LEU A 803 -24.51 3.52 29.93
C LEU A 803 -23.36 2.75 29.25
N GLY A 804 -22.25 3.42 28.93
CA GLY A 804 -21.11 2.81 28.22
C GLY A 804 -21.37 2.56 26.73
N ILE A 805 -22.35 3.23 26.13
CA ILE A 805 -22.74 3.12 24.73
C ILE A 805 -22.00 4.19 23.92
N LYS A 806 -21.43 3.81 22.76
CA LYS A 806 -20.77 4.78 21.87
C LYS A 806 -21.82 5.53 21.04
N SER A 807 -21.75 6.86 21.04
CA SER A 807 -22.70 7.75 20.39
C SER A 807 -22.16 8.28 19.06
N VAL A 808 -22.90 8.05 17.97
CA VAL A 808 -22.58 8.56 16.63
C VAL A 808 -23.63 9.57 16.22
N HIS A 809 -23.23 10.83 16.05
CA HIS A 809 -24.12 11.83 15.47
C HIS A 809 -24.17 11.60 13.95
N TYR A 810 -25.18 10.87 13.47
CA TYR A 810 -25.35 10.56 12.06
C TYR A 810 -26.19 11.63 11.37
N CYS A 811 -25.51 12.63 10.82
CA CYS A 811 -26.12 13.78 10.18
C CYS A 811 -26.49 13.45 8.72
N ILE A 812 -27.77 13.57 8.39
CA ILE A 812 -28.25 13.45 7.00
C ILE A 812 -28.11 14.76 6.21
N ILE A 813 -27.79 15.86 6.90
CA ILE A 813 -27.53 17.17 6.31
C ILE A 813 -26.11 17.18 5.76
N SER A 814 -25.92 17.85 4.61
CA SER A 814 -24.63 18.02 3.95
C SER A 814 -23.56 18.55 4.91
N PRO A 815 -22.35 17.93 4.97
CA PRO A 815 -21.17 18.50 5.60
C PRO A 815 -20.87 19.94 5.17
N ALA A 816 -21.11 20.30 3.91
CA ALA A 816 -20.92 21.67 3.43
C ALA A 816 -21.86 22.63 4.19
N THR A 817 -23.13 22.27 4.37
CA THR A 817 -24.09 23.07 5.17
C THR A 817 -23.66 23.15 6.64
N ILE A 818 -23.34 22.02 7.26
CA ILE A 818 -22.91 21.99 8.68
C ILE A 818 -21.63 22.81 8.87
N GLY A 819 -20.67 22.70 7.95
CA GLY A 819 -19.46 23.50 7.96
C GLY A 819 -19.73 25.00 7.80
N TYR A 820 -20.74 25.36 7.01
CA TYR A 820 -21.07 26.75 6.74
C TYR A 820 -21.80 27.41 7.91
N SER A 821 -22.81 26.76 8.49
CA SER A 821 -23.70 27.38 9.48
C SER A 821 -23.43 26.96 10.92
N MET A 822 -22.85 25.78 11.13
CA MET A 822 -22.76 25.12 12.44
C MET A 822 -21.34 24.85 12.95
N SER A 823 -20.29 25.13 12.18
CA SER A 823 -18.92 24.86 12.60
C SER A 823 -18.49 25.71 13.80
N PRO A 824 -17.54 25.22 14.63
CA PRO A 824 -16.91 26.03 15.67
C PRO A 824 -16.28 27.33 15.16
N ALA A 825 -15.85 27.40 13.89
CA ALA A 825 -15.34 28.66 13.31
C ALA A 825 -16.41 29.77 13.22
N ARG A 826 -17.70 29.44 13.43
CA ARG A 826 -18.79 30.42 13.56
C ARG A 826 -18.98 30.95 14.98
N THR A 827 -18.31 30.41 16.00
CA THR A 827 -18.30 31.01 17.33
C THR A 827 -17.25 32.12 17.36
N LEU A 828 -17.70 33.36 17.34
CA LEU A 828 -16.85 34.54 17.18
C LEU A 828 -16.47 35.11 18.55
N ASP A 829 -15.61 34.43 19.34
CA ASP A 829 -15.01 34.90 20.60
C ASP A 829 -15.94 35.73 21.53
N GLY A 830 -17.19 35.29 21.70
CA GLY A 830 -18.18 35.95 22.57
C GLY A 830 -19.07 37.02 21.93
N ARG A 831 -18.97 37.30 20.62
CA ARG A 831 -19.94 38.14 19.87
C ARG A 831 -21.02 37.28 19.20
N GLU A 832 -22.26 37.78 19.16
CA GLU A 832 -23.34 37.14 18.41
C GLU A 832 -23.11 37.21 16.90
N VAL A 833 -23.47 36.13 16.20
CA VAL A 833 -23.38 36.04 14.73
C VAL A 833 -24.50 36.87 14.11
N THR A 834 -24.18 37.82 13.23
CA THR A 834 -25.16 38.67 12.53
C THR A 834 -25.62 38.05 11.20
N GLU A 835 -26.71 38.57 10.62
CA GLU A 835 -27.12 38.22 9.25
C GLU A 835 -25.99 38.45 8.23
N GLY A 836 -25.26 39.56 8.36
CA GLY A 836 -24.13 39.88 7.48
C GLY A 836 -22.98 38.87 7.59
N ASP A 837 -22.71 38.35 8.80
CA ASP A 837 -21.72 37.29 9.00
C ASP A 837 -22.10 35.99 8.29
N LEU A 838 -23.41 35.69 8.19
CA LEU A 838 -23.93 34.49 7.52
C LEU A 838 -23.96 34.60 6.00
N MET A 839 -23.84 35.79 5.42
CA MET A 839 -23.75 35.95 3.95
C MET A 839 -22.43 35.41 3.38
N LEU A 840 -21.38 35.41 4.20
CA LEU A 840 -20.04 34.96 3.83
C LEU A 840 -19.71 33.64 4.54
N PRO A 841 -18.93 32.74 3.91
CA PRO A 841 -18.48 31.51 4.54
C PRO A 841 -17.60 31.78 5.77
N PRO A 842 -17.55 30.83 6.74
CA PRO A 842 -16.68 30.97 7.91
C PRO A 842 -15.19 30.92 7.51
N PRO A 843 -14.28 31.30 8.42
CA PRO A 843 -12.85 31.09 8.23
C PRO A 843 -12.52 29.64 7.87
N ASP A 844 -11.54 29.49 6.97
CA ASP A 844 -11.02 28.21 6.48
C ASP A 844 -12.05 27.29 5.81
N TYR A 845 -13.24 27.81 5.51
CA TYR A 845 -14.27 27.04 4.83
C TYR A 845 -13.79 26.62 3.43
N PRO A 846 -13.95 25.35 3.03
CA PRO A 846 -13.31 24.83 1.83
C PRO A 846 -13.68 25.48 0.50
N ASP A 847 -14.87 26.10 0.41
CA ASP A 847 -15.34 26.73 -0.82
C ASP A 847 -15.88 28.15 -0.56
N LEU A 848 -15.03 29.14 -0.87
CA LEU A 848 -15.35 30.56 -0.68
C LEU A 848 -16.35 31.11 -1.72
N SER A 849 -16.67 30.34 -2.76
CA SER A 849 -17.64 30.73 -3.78
C SER A 849 -19.09 30.58 -3.29
N ILE A 850 -19.31 29.76 -2.27
CA ILE A 850 -20.63 29.55 -1.66
C ILE A 850 -20.97 30.75 -0.77
N LYS A 851 -22.00 31.50 -1.15
CA LYS A 851 -22.48 32.70 -0.45
C LYS A 851 -23.99 32.66 -0.34
N LEU A 852 -24.51 33.21 0.76
CA LEU A 852 -25.95 33.35 0.98
C LEU A 852 -26.43 34.74 0.55
N LEU A 853 -27.58 34.77 -0.12
CA LEU A 853 -28.31 36.01 -0.39
C LEU A 853 -28.91 36.59 0.90
N PRO A 854 -29.25 37.89 0.96
CA PRO A 854 -29.80 38.51 2.16
C PRO A 854 -31.02 37.78 2.77
N HIS A 855 -31.97 37.33 1.95
CA HIS A 855 -33.14 36.59 2.44
C HIS A 855 -32.77 35.20 2.97
N GLU A 856 -31.76 34.55 2.39
CA GLU A 856 -31.25 33.25 2.81
C GLU A 856 -30.51 33.39 4.16
N ALA A 857 -29.67 34.41 4.30
CA ALA A 857 -28.97 34.73 5.54
C ALA A 857 -29.95 35.04 6.69
N ARG A 858 -31.02 35.80 6.42
CA ARG A 858 -32.14 36.02 7.36
C ARG A 858 -32.78 34.71 7.82
N ALA A 859 -33.05 33.80 6.89
CA ALA A 859 -33.64 32.51 7.22
C ALA A 859 -32.72 31.65 8.09
N PHE A 860 -31.41 31.60 7.79
CA PHE A 860 -30.42 30.89 8.61
C PHE A 860 -30.23 31.53 10.00
N TYR A 861 -30.25 32.86 10.08
CA TYR A 861 -30.21 33.59 11.35
C TYR A 861 -31.44 33.27 12.21
N GLY A 862 -32.64 33.37 11.64
CA GLY A 862 -33.89 32.98 12.31
C GLY A 862 -33.84 31.55 12.83
N MET A 863 -33.33 30.61 12.01
CA MET A 863 -33.17 29.21 12.41
C MET A 863 -32.27 29.03 13.63
N ARG A 864 -31.14 29.74 13.70
CA ARG A 864 -30.22 29.71 14.84
C ARG A 864 -30.86 30.21 16.13
N THR A 865 -31.70 31.24 16.03
CA THR A 865 -32.30 31.93 17.18
C THR A 865 -33.58 31.27 17.72
N PHE A 866 -34.12 30.24 17.04
CA PHE A 866 -35.28 29.52 17.56
C PHE A 866 -34.96 28.82 18.88
N LYS A 867 -35.84 29.03 19.86
CA LYS A 867 -35.80 28.35 21.15
C LYS A 867 -36.67 27.11 21.13
N TYR A 868 -36.14 26.04 21.72
CA TYR A 868 -36.80 24.73 21.86
C TYR A 868 -36.89 24.39 23.34
N GLY A 869 -37.92 23.61 23.73
CA GLY A 869 -38.34 23.32 25.11
C GLY A 869 -37.25 23.52 26.19
N GLY A 870 -37.49 24.46 27.11
CA GLY A 870 -36.53 24.82 28.15
C GLY A 870 -35.57 25.98 27.83
N ASP A 871 -35.96 26.89 26.93
CA ASP A 871 -35.20 28.12 26.55
C ASP A 871 -33.85 27.88 25.84
N VAL A 872 -33.58 26.66 25.35
CA VAL A 872 -32.32 26.33 24.66
C VAL A 872 -32.40 26.66 23.17
N LEU A 873 -31.39 27.35 22.62
CA LEU A 873 -31.32 27.66 21.19
C LEU A 873 -31.08 26.41 20.35
N PHE A 874 -31.67 26.38 19.16
CA PHE A 874 -31.46 25.32 18.17
C PHE A 874 -29.97 25.06 17.89
N TYR A 875 -29.22 26.15 17.74
CA TYR A 875 -27.78 26.13 17.52
C TYR A 875 -27.06 25.38 18.63
N ASP A 876 -27.35 25.71 19.88
CA ASP A 876 -26.69 25.13 21.05
C ASP A 876 -27.00 23.64 21.17
N ARG A 877 -28.23 23.22 20.86
CA ARG A 877 -28.64 21.80 20.86
C ARG A 877 -27.84 21.00 19.83
N LEU A 878 -27.74 21.48 18.60
CA LEU A 878 -26.96 20.81 17.56
C LEU A 878 -25.46 20.85 17.86
N HIS A 879 -24.93 22.00 18.26
CA HIS A 879 -23.52 22.16 18.61
C HIS A 879 -23.11 21.24 19.77
N ALA A 880 -23.95 21.11 20.80
CA ALA A 880 -23.76 20.15 21.88
C ALA A 880 -23.77 18.71 21.35
N SER A 881 -24.69 18.38 20.45
CA SER A 881 -24.76 17.04 19.83
C SER A 881 -23.46 16.68 19.07
N PHE A 882 -22.95 17.60 18.24
CA PHE A 882 -21.71 17.41 17.47
C PHE A 882 -20.46 17.32 18.37
N THR A 883 -20.42 18.09 19.46
CA THR A 883 -19.24 18.19 20.33
C THR A 883 -19.18 17.03 21.33
N GLN A 884 -20.34 16.58 21.84
CA GLN A 884 -20.41 15.60 22.91
C GLN A 884 -20.47 14.14 22.45
N CYS A 885 -20.80 13.89 21.18
CA CYS A 885 -20.80 12.53 20.62
C CYS A 885 -19.39 11.96 20.49
N ASP A 886 -19.27 10.64 20.36
CA ASP A 886 -17.98 9.98 20.15
C ASP A 886 -17.47 10.15 18.71
N ALA A 887 -18.38 10.24 17.74
CA ALA A 887 -18.03 10.41 16.34
C ALA A 887 -19.12 11.09 15.49
N LEU A 888 -18.69 11.67 14.37
CA LEU A 888 -19.56 12.29 13.38
C LEU A 888 -19.79 11.35 12.21
N GLY A 889 -21.03 11.04 11.88
CA GLY A 889 -21.40 10.25 10.71
C GLY A 889 -22.11 11.10 9.66
N PHE A 890 -21.78 10.94 8.38
CA PHE A 890 -22.43 11.64 7.28
C PHE A 890 -22.81 10.69 6.14
N ARG A 891 -23.99 10.93 5.55
CA ARG A 891 -24.44 10.31 4.30
C ARG A 891 -23.85 11.00 3.09
N THR A 892 -22.56 10.78 2.85
CA THR A 892 -21.85 11.34 1.70
C THR A 892 -20.62 10.51 1.33
N SER A 893 -19.93 10.91 0.26
CA SER A 893 -18.63 10.36 -0.14
C SER A 893 -17.58 11.47 -0.22
N ARG A 894 -16.30 11.08 -0.14
CA ARG A 894 -15.18 12.01 -0.32
C ARG A 894 -15.17 12.63 -1.72
N GLU A 895 -15.67 11.92 -2.72
CA GLU A 895 -15.75 12.42 -4.08
C GLU A 895 -16.76 13.57 -4.27
N ILE A 896 -17.72 13.74 -3.35
CA ILE A 896 -18.69 14.84 -3.39
C ILE A 896 -18.30 15.93 -2.37
N GLU A 897 -18.03 15.55 -1.10
CA GLU A 897 -17.91 16.52 0.00
C GLU A 897 -16.65 16.35 0.86
N GLY A 898 -15.62 15.66 0.34
CA GLY A 898 -14.39 15.33 1.08
C GLY A 898 -13.73 16.50 1.85
N PRO A 899 -13.49 17.66 1.20
CA PRO A 899 -12.91 18.82 1.87
C PRO A 899 -13.74 19.33 3.05
N PHE A 900 -15.08 19.31 2.94
CA PHE A 900 -15.99 19.72 4.01
C PHE A 900 -15.98 18.72 5.18
N CYS A 901 -15.87 17.43 4.89
CA CYS A 901 -15.71 16.40 5.92
C CYS A 901 -14.40 16.57 6.71
N ASP A 902 -13.30 16.88 6.02
CA ASP A 902 -12.00 17.10 6.67
C ASP A 902 -12.02 18.41 7.50
N TYR A 903 -12.66 19.47 6.99
CA TYR A 903 -12.89 20.71 7.72
C TYR A 903 -13.66 20.48 9.03
N LEU A 904 -14.76 19.72 8.99
CA LEU A 904 -15.55 19.40 10.17
C LEU A 904 -14.79 18.52 11.16
N GLY A 905 -14.07 17.50 10.69
CA GLY A 905 -13.25 16.64 11.53
C GLY A 905 -12.16 17.41 12.27
N HIS A 906 -11.55 18.38 11.60
CA HIS A 906 -10.56 19.28 12.20
C HIS A 906 -11.18 20.18 13.27
N HIS A 907 -12.27 20.89 12.96
CA HIS A 907 -12.84 21.88 13.87
C HIS A 907 -13.53 21.25 15.09
N PHE A 908 -14.21 20.11 14.93
CA PHE A 908 -14.84 19.42 16.05
C PHE A 908 -13.87 18.48 16.81
N GLY A 909 -12.70 18.17 16.25
CA GLY A 909 -11.73 17.25 16.86
C GLY A 909 -12.27 15.81 16.99
N LYS A 910 -13.16 15.40 16.09
CA LYS A 910 -13.85 14.10 16.13
C LYS A 910 -13.56 13.27 14.87
N PRO A 911 -13.56 11.93 14.97
CA PRO A 911 -13.52 11.09 13.79
C PRO A 911 -14.79 11.28 12.95
N VAL A 912 -14.60 11.41 11.64
CA VAL A 912 -15.68 11.55 10.65
C VAL A 912 -15.85 10.24 9.87
N LEU A 913 -17.06 9.67 9.92
CA LEU A 913 -17.46 8.40 9.32
C LEU A 913 -18.38 8.70 8.13
N LEU A 914 -18.09 8.10 6.97
CA LEU A 914 -18.83 8.36 5.73
C LEU A 914 -19.51 7.07 5.29
N SER A 915 -20.84 7.07 5.20
CA SER A 915 -21.61 5.88 4.80
C SER A 915 -21.72 5.70 3.27
N GLY A 916 -21.13 6.62 2.50
CA GLY A 916 -21.29 6.70 1.05
C GLY A 916 -22.57 7.47 0.67
N PRO A 917 -22.92 7.52 -0.64
CA PRO A 917 -24.17 8.12 -1.07
C PRO A 917 -25.41 7.33 -0.58
N VAL A 918 -25.23 6.05 -0.22
CA VAL A 918 -26.29 5.13 0.25
C VAL A 918 -27.46 5.17 -0.72
N ILE A 919 -27.21 4.68 -1.94
CA ILE A 919 -28.20 4.70 -3.01
C ILE A 919 -29.32 3.70 -2.63
N PRO A 920 -30.60 4.12 -2.64
CA PRO A 920 -31.72 3.22 -2.37
C PRO A 920 -31.72 2.04 -3.35
N GLU A 921 -32.04 0.84 -2.87
CA GLU A 921 -32.25 -0.29 -3.76
C GLU A 921 -33.52 -0.04 -4.60
N PRO A 922 -33.51 -0.41 -5.90
CA PRO A 922 -34.64 -0.10 -6.78
C PRO A 922 -35.92 -0.75 -6.27
N PRO A 923 -37.07 -0.06 -6.36
CA PRO A 923 -38.34 -0.60 -5.89
C PRO A 923 -38.72 -1.85 -6.69
N THR A 924 -39.28 -2.84 -6.00
CA THR A 924 -39.70 -4.12 -6.60
C THR A 924 -41.03 -4.01 -7.36
N CYS A 925 -41.80 -2.95 -7.13
CA CYS A 925 -43.05 -2.70 -7.84
C CYS A 925 -42.79 -1.91 -9.15
N PRO A 926 -43.44 -2.28 -10.27
CA PRO A 926 -43.35 -1.50 -11.50
C PRO A 926 -43.98 -0.11 -11.32
N LEU A 927 -43.56 0.82 -12.18
CA LEU A 927 -44.16 2.16 -12.24
C LEU A 927 -45.67 2.05 -12.53
N ASP A 928 -46.48 2.88 -11.88
CA ASP A 928 -47.92 2.94 -12.12
C ASP A 928 -48.23 2.95 -13.63
N HIS A 929 -49.13 2.05 -14.04
CA HIS A 929 -49.40 1.81 -15.45
C HIS A 929 -49.88 3.06 -16.20
N LYS A 930 -50.61 3.98 -15.53
CA LYS A 930 -51.08 5.22 -16.19
C LYS A 930 -49.92 6.18 -16.41
N LEU A 931 -49.04 6.31 -15.41
CA LEU A 931 -47.84 7.17 -15.51
C LEU A 931 -46.84 6.62 -16.53
N ALA A 932 -46.56 5.31 -16.51
CA ALA A 932 -45.71 4.65 -17.50
C ALA A 932 -46.23 4.88 -18.93
N LYS A 933 -47.52 4.60 -19.17
CA LYS A 933 -48.16 4.81 -20.48
C LYS A 933 -48.14 6.28 -20.93
N TRP A 934 -48.20 7.23 -20.00
CA TRP A 934 -48.07 8.66 -20.33
C TRP A 934 -46.63 9.01 -20.73
N LEU A 935 -45.64 8.57 -19.93
CA LEU A 935 -44.22 8.81 -20.20
C LEU A 935 -43.73 8.17 -21.52
N ASP A 936 -44.27 7.00 -21.88
CA ASP A 936 -43.96 6.26 -23.12
C ASP A 936 -44.36 6.99 -24.41
N GLN A 937 -45.23 8.01 -24.32
CA GLN A 937 -45.70 8.77 -25.49
C GLN A 937 -44.67 9.83 -25.95
N PHE A 938 -43.64 10.10 -25.15
CA PHE A 938 -42.70 11.18 -25.39
C PHE A 938 -41.31 10.67 -25.79
N LYS A 939 -40.58 11.49 -26.55
CA LYS A 939 -39.22 11.17 -26.99
C LYS A 939 -38.27 11.04 -25.79
N SER A 940 -37.23 10.23 -25.95
CA SER A 940 -36.14 10.12 -24.98
C SER A 940 -35.61 11.50 -24.58
N GLY A 941 -35.44 11.74 -23.28
CA GLY A 941 -34.89 12.99 -22.75
C GLY A 941 -35.71 14.26 -23.04
N SER A 942 -37.02 14.17 -23.27
CA SER A 942 -37.87 15.33 -23.61
C SER A 942 -38.82 15.80 -22.50
N VAL A 943 -39.05 14.97 -21.48
CA VAL A 943 -39.99 15.25 -20.38
C VAL A 943 -39.28 15.95 -19.23
N ILE A 944 -39.91 17.00 -18.68
CA ILE A 944 -39.51 17.65 -17.44
C ILE A 944 -40.25 16.99 -16.28
N TYR A 945 -39.52 16.44 -15.32
CA TYR A 945 -40.09 15.99 -14.05
C TYR A 945 -39.79 17.05 -12.97
N CYS A 946 -40.78 17.42 -12.17
CA CYS A 946 -40.64 18.41 -11.10
C CYS A 946 -41.22 17.85 -9.80
N ALA A 947 -40.43 17.79 -8.74
CA ALA A 947 -40.89 17.28 -7.44
C ALA A 947 -40.17 17.93 -6.24
N PHE A 948 -40.97 18.42 -5.29
CA PHE A 948 -40.49 19.20 -4.14
C PHE A 948 -40.55 18.40 -2.82
N GLY A 949 -40.76 17.08 -2.90
CA GLY A 949 -40.83 16.21 -1.73
C GLY A 949 -42.06 16.47 -0.87
N SER A 950 -42.09 15.88 0.33
CA SER A 950 -43.28 15.86 1.19
C SER A 950 -43.37 17.03 2.18
N GLN A 951 -42.34 17.86 2.29
CA GLN A 951 -42.24 18.93 3.29
C GLN A 951 -42.09 20.33 2.71
N CYS A 952 -41.74 20.47 1.43
CA CYS A 952 -41.72 21.77 0.77
C CYS A 952 -43.13 22.09 0.25
N ILE A 953 -43.76 23.07 0.88
CA ILE A 953 -45.09 23.56 0.49
C ILE A 953 -44.90 25.01 0.04
N LEU A 954 -45.21 25.28 -1.22
CA LEU A 954 -45.12 26.61 -1.81
C LEU A 954 -46.34 27.44 -1.44
N GLU A 955 -46.18 28.76 -1.41
CA GLU A 955 -47.31 29.70 -1.45
C GLU A 955 -48.02 29.62 -2.81
N LYS A 956 -49.34 29.85 -2.82
CA LYS A 956 -50.17 29.80 -4.05
C LYS A 956 -49.56 30.59 -5.21
N GLY A 957 -49.02 31.78 -4.97
CA GLY A 957 -48.38 32.60 -6.01
C GLY A 957 -47.13 31.93 -6.62
N GLN A 958 -46.21 31.44 -5.80
CA GLN A 958 -44.98 30.77 -6.28
C GLN A 958 -45.28 29.40 -6.92
N PHE A 959 -46.31 28.71 -6.44
CA PHE A 959 -46.84 27.51 -7.09
C PHE A 959 -47.30 27.80 -8.52
N GLN A 960 -48.05 28.89 -8.73
CA GLN A 960 -48.50 29.31 -10.06
C GLN A 960 -47.33 29.75 -10.95
N GLU A 961 -46.37 30.53 -10.44
CA GLU A 961 -45.17 30.91 -11.21
C GLU A 961 -44.35 29.70 -11.69
N LEU A 962 -44.23 28.66 -10.86
CA LEU A 962 -43.55 27.42 -11.25
C LEU A 962 -44.26 26.72 -12.40
N LEU A 963 -45.59 26.57 -12.30
CA LEU A 963 -46.40 25.92 -13.33
C LEU A 963 -46.44 26.71 -14.64
N LEU A 964 -46.56 28.04 -14.56
CA LEU A 964 -46.49 28.93 -15.72
C LEU A 964 -45.08 28.87 -16.35
N GLY A 965 -44.03 28.76 -15.56
CA GLY A 965 -42.67 28.59 -16.05
C GLY A 965 -42.47 27.29 -16.83
N LEU A 966 -43.05 26.19 -16.34
CA LEU A 966 -43.09 24.91 -17.06
C LEU A 966 -43.90 25.01 -18.36
N GLU A 967 -45.05 25.68 -18.33
CA GLU A 967 -45.89 25.93 -19.52
C GLU A 967 -45.12 26.69 -20.62
N LEU A 968 -44.37 27.74 -20.24
CA LEU A 968 -43.56 28.58 -21.14
C LEU A 968 -42.42 27.83 -21.84
N THR A 969 -42.03 26.65 -21.35
CA THR A 969 -41.03 25.81 -22.03
C THR A 969 -41.57 25.16 -23.30
N TYR A 970 -42.90 25.02 -23.43
CA TYR A 970 -43.58 24.21 -24.44
C TYR A 970 -43.20 22.71 -24.45
N MET A 971 -42.42 22.25 -23.47
CA MET A 971 -42.01 20.85 -23.33
C MET A 971 -43.06 20.06 -22.52
N PRO A 972 -43.13 18.72 -22.70
CA PRO A 972 -43.92 17.87 -21.82
C PRO A 972 -43.42 17.91 -20.38
N PHE A 973 -44.30 17.97 -19.40
CA PHE A 973 -43.90 18.01 -17.99
C PHE A 973 -44.83 17.25 -17.05
N MET A 974 -44.26 16.75 -15.96
CA MET A 974 -44.96 16.15 -14.84
C MET A 974 -44.52 16.84 -13.54
N ALA A 975 -45.45 17.52 -12.88
CA ALA A 975 -45.21 18.22 -11.62
C ALA A 975 -45.91 17.48 -10.47
N ALA A 976 -45.13 16.85 -9.59
CA ALA A 976 -45.60 16.22 -8.35
C ALA A 976 -45.37 17.20 -7.18
N LEU A 977 -46.41 17.97 -6.84
CA LEU A 977 -46.33 19.09 -5.90
C LEU A 977 -47.45 18.98 -4.86
N LYS A 978 -47.16 19.29 -3.59
CA LYS A 978 -48.18 19.34 -2.56
C LYS A 978 -49.14 20.53 -2.76
N GLN A 979 -50.33 20.40 -2.18
CA GLN A 979 -51.30 21.48 -2.02
C GLN A 979 -50.60 22.74 -1.48
N PRO A 980 -50.62 23.87 -2.20
CA PRO A 980 -49.93 25.08 -1.79
C PRO A 980 -50.64 25.80 -0.64
N MET A 981 -49.90 26.59 0.13
CA MET A 981 -50.45 27.42 1.19
C MET A 981 -51.41 28.46 0.61
N GLY A 982 -52.63 28.51 1.15
CA GLY A 982 -53.69 29.43 0.69
C GLY A 982 -54.63 28.85 -0.36
N ALA A 983 -54.65 27.53 -0.57
CA ALA A 983 -55.65 26.80 -1.38
C ALA A 983 -56.09 25.52 -0.67
N GLU A 984 -57.32 25.03 -0.91
CA GLU A 984 -57.84 23.78 -0.33
C GLU A 984 -57.43 22.54 -1.11
N THR A 985 -57.15 22.66 -2.40
CA THR A 985 -56.64 21.57 -3.24
C THR A 985 -55.60 22.05 -4.25
N VAL A 986 -54.93 21.11 -4.91
CA VAL A 986 -53.98 21.43 -6.00
C VAL A 986 -54.73 21.99 -7.20
N GLU A 987 -55.92 21.44 -7.50
CA GLU A 987 -56.77 21.83 -8.61
C GLU A 987 -57.27 23.28 -8.45
N GLU A 988 -57.64 23.69 -7.23
CA GLU A 988 -58.06 25.07 -6.93
C GLU A 988 -56.91 26.10 -7.04
N ALA A 989 -55.67 25.63 -6.94
CA ALA A 989 -54.49 26.48 -7.02
C ALA A 989 -53.95 26.66 -8.45
N LEU A 990 -54.44 25.89 -9.42
CA LEU A 990 -54.00 25.98 -10.80
C LEU A 990 -54.26 27.38 -11.38
N PRO A 991 -53.39 27.88 -12.28
CA PRO A 991 -53.69 29.09 -13.03
C PRO A 991 -55.01 28.95 -13.81
N GLU A 992 -55.70 30.06 -14.02
CA GLU A 992 -56.97 30.06 -14.77
C GLU A 992 -56.78 29.41 -16.15
N MET A 993 -57.69 28.52 -16.57
CA MET A 993 -57.63 27.78 -17.85
C MET A 993 -56.36 26.92 -18.08
N PHE A 994 -55.56 26.65 -17.04
CA PHE A 994 -54.25 25.99 -17.20
C PHE A 994 -54.33 24.58 -17.81
N GLU A 995 -55.28 23.76 -17.36
CA GLU A 995 -55.43 22.38 -17.85
C GLU A 995 -55.73 22.32 -19.35
N GLU A 996 -56.54 23.25 -19.85
CA GLU A 996 -56.85 23.37 -21.28
C GLU A 996 -55.62 23.79 -22.10
N ARG A 997 -54.80 24.71 -21.58
CA ARG A 997 -53.61 25.21 -22.28
C ARG A 997 -52.48 24.18 -22.36
N ILE A 998 -52.29 23.39 -21.31
CA ILE A 998 -51.25 22.33 -21.31
C ILE A 998 -51.70 21.09 -22.09
N GLY A 999 -53.00 20.82 -22.15
CA GLY A 999 -53.58 19.67 -22.83
C GLY A 999 -52.92 18.35 -22.38
N LYS A 1000 -52.62 17.44 -23.33
CA LYS A 1000 -51.97 16.15 -23.03
C LYS A 1000 -50.48 16.25 -22.69
N ARG A 1001 -49.87 17.44 -22.77
CA ARG A 1001 -48.42 17.65 -22.57
C ARG A 1001 -48.03 17.76 -21.10
N GLY A 1002 -48.96 18.12 -20.20
CA GLY A 1002 -48.66 18.38 -18.80
C GLY A 1002 -49.51 17.54 -17.86
N VAL A 1003 -48.93 17.11 -16.74
CA VAL A 1003 -49.64 16.48 -15.62
C VAL A 1003 -49.22 17.19 -14.33
N VAL A 1004 -50.19 17.69 -13.57
CA VAL A 1004 -49.97 18.19 -12.20
C VAL A 1004 -50.62 17.20 -11.24
N TYR A 1005 -49.86 16.73 -10.26
CA TYR A 1005 -50.28 15.67 -9.36
C TYR A 1005 -50.01 16.04 -7.90
N GLY A 1006 -51.06 16.02 -7.08
CA GLY A 1006 -50.99 16.38 -5.65
C GLY A 1006 -50.51 15.27 -4.70
N GLY A 1007 -50.39 14.05 -5.20
CA GLY A 1007 -50.12 12.86 -4.41
C GLY A 1007 -48.66 12.39 -4.45
N TRP A 1008 -48.38 11.30 -3.74
CA TRP A 1008 -47.09 10.62 -3.77
C TRP A 1008 -46.84 9.90 -5.12
N VAL A 1009 -45.60 9.90 -5.60
CA VAL A 1009 -45.18 9.27 -6.87
C VAL A 1009 -43.93 8.41 -6.69
N GLN A 1010 -43.75 7.42 -7.58
CA GLN A 1010 -42.57 6.52 -7.61
C GLN A 1010 -41.35 7.22 -8.25
N GLN A 1011 -40.83 8.27 -7.60
CA GLN A 1011 -39.79 9.15 -8.13
C GLN A 1011 -38.58 8.43 -8.74
N GLN A 1012 -38.01 7.43 -8.06
CA GLN A 1012 -36.84 6.69 -8.55
C GLN A 1012 -37.10 6.07 -9.94
N LEU A 1013 -38.28 5.47 -10.13
CA LEU A 1013 -38.68 4.87 -11.41
C LEU A 1013 -38.96 5.92 -12.49
N ILE A 1014 -39.48 7.09 -12.10
CA ILE A 1014 -39.69 8.21 -13.03
C ILE A 1014 -38.35 8.76 -13.51
N LEU A 1015 -37.38 8.96 -12.60
CA LEU A 1015 -36.04 9.46 -12.94
C LEU A 1015 -35.23 8.49 -13.83
N GLU A 1016 -35.49 7.18 -13.71
CA GLU A 1016 -34.88 6.14 -14.54
C GLU A 1016 -35.54 6.05 -15.94
N HIS A 1017 -36.74 6.59 -16.11
CA HIS A 1017 -37.50 6.46 -17.36
C HIS A 1017 -36.79 7.18 -18.52
N PRO A 1018 -36.61 6.54 -19.69
CA PRO A 1018 -35.84 7.11 -20.81
C PRO A 1018 -36.36 8.47 -21.31
N SER A 1019 -37.66 8.74 -21.20
CA SER A 1019 -38.26 10.00 -21.66
C SER A 1019 -37.93 11.21 -20.78
N VAL A 1020 -37.49 11.01 -19.52
CA VAL A 1020 -37.19 12.11 -18.60
C VAL A 1020 -35.83 12.75 -18.92
N GLY A 1021 -35.86 14.00 -19.38
CA GLY A 1021 -34.68 14.77 -19.78
C GLY A 1021 -34.20 15.75 -18.72
N CYS A 1022 -35.12 16.31 -17.92
CA CYS A 1022 -34.82 17.31 -16.89
C CYS A 1022 -35.55 16.97 -15.59
N PHE A 1023 -34.87 17.18 -14.47
CA PHE A 1023 -35.44 17.08 -13.14
C PHE A 1023 -35.30 18.41 -12.40
N ILE A 1024 -36.44 19.02 -12.06
CA ILE A 1024 -36.51 20.19 -11.19
C ILE A 1024 -36.70 19.70 -9.75
N THR A 1025 -35.73 20.04 -8.89
CA THR A 1025 -35.71 19.59 -7.50
C THR A 1025 -35.54 20.76 -6.53
N HIS A 1026 -36.14 20.59 -5.36
CA HIS A 1026 -35.92 21.44 -4.19
C HIS A 1026 -34.52 21.27 -3.57
N CYS A 1027 -33.65 20.42 -4.13
CA CYS A 1027 -32.25 20.24 -3.70
C CYS A 1027 -32.08 19.56 -2.33
N GLY A 1028 -33.07 18.79 -1.87
CA GLY A 1028 -32.89 17.91 -0.72
C GLY A 1028 -31.89 16.80 -1.03
N SER A 1029 -31.03 16.47 -0.06
CA SER A 1029 -29.95 15.48 -0.22
C SER A 1029 -30.41 14.14 -0.82
N GLY A 1030 -31.53 13.59 -0.35
CA GLY A 1030 -32.08 12.34 -0.91
C GLY A 1030 -32.48 12.45 -2.38
N SER A 1031 -33.12 13.56 -2.76
CA SER A 1031 -33.55 13.82 -4.14
C SER A 1031 -32.36 14.03 -5.08
N LEU A 1032 -31.32 14.71 -4.61
CA LEU A 1032 -30.08 14.90 -5.37
C LEU A 1032 -29.36 13.56 -5.58
N SER A 1033 -29.22 12.74 -4.55
CA SER A 1033 -28.59 11.42 -4.68
C SER A 1033 -29.28 10.51 -5.70
N GLU A 1034 -30.62 10.48 -5.70
CA GLU A 1034 -31.40 9.75 -6.72
C GLU A 1034 -31.20 10.33 -8.13
N ALA A 1035 -31.08 11.65 -8.24
CA ALA A 1035 -30.93 12.30 -9.53
C ALA A 1035 -29.52 12.20 -10.11
N LEU A 1036 -28.48 12.16 -9.28
CA LEU A 1036 -27.07 12.08 -9.71
C LEU A 1036 -26.73 10.74 -10.37
N VAL A 1037 -27.42 9.66 -10.00
CA VAL A 1037 -27.24 8.34 -10.62
C VAL A 1037 -28.02 8.16 -11.93
N ASN A 1038 -28.91 9.10 -12.25
CA ASN A 1038 -29.80 9.09 -13.41
C ASN A 1038 -29.34 10.05 -14.53
N LYS A 1039 -29.84 9.81 -15.75
CA LYS A 1039 -29.39 10.51 -16.98
C LYS A 1039 -29.97 11.91 -17.19
N CYS A 1040 -31.09 12.23 -16.53
CA CYS A 1040 -31.75 13.53 -16.63
C CYS A 1040 -30.82 14.68 -16.22
N GLN A 1041 -31.08 15.92 -16.62
CA GLN A 1041 -30.32 17.10 -16.19
C GLN A 1041 -30.97 17.76 -14.97
N LEU A 1042 -30.21 18.55 -14.20
CA LEU A 1042 -30.68 19.11 -12.94
C LEU A 1042 -31.01 20.60 -13.08
N VAL A 1043 -32.24 20.96 -12.71
CA VAL A 1043 -32.62 22.33 -12.37
C VAL A 1043 -32.83 22.41 -10.87
N LEU A 1044 -32.13 23.34 -10.25
CA LEU A 1044 -32.01 23.46 -8.81
C LEU A 1044 -32.87 24.64 -8.37
N LEU A 1045 -33.92 24.37 -7.59
CA LEU A 1045 -34.82 25.40 -7.07
C LEU A 1045 -34.92 25.21 -5.55
N PRO A 1046 -33.88 25.57 -4.78
CA PRO A 1046 -33.85 25.35 -3.34
C PRO A 1046 -34.97 26.15 -2.66
N TYR A 1047 -35.56 25.64 -1.58
CA TYR A 1047 -36.60 26.37 -0.85
C TYR A 1047 -36.10 26.89 0.50
N PHE A 1048 -35.54 26.03 1.35
CA PHE A 1048 -35.08 26.42 2.68
C PHE A 1048 -33.97 25.51 3.23
N GLY A 1049 -33.23 26.01 4.22
CA GLY A 1049 -32.26 25.24 4.98
C GLY A 1049 -31.07 24.76 4.14
N ASP A 1050 -30.71 23.48 4.30
CA ASP A 1050 -29.55 22.86 3.64
C ASP A 1050 -29.64 22.85 2.11
N GLN A 1051 -30.86 22.92 1.57
CA GLN A 1051 -31.13 22.94 0.14
C GLN A 1051 -30.38 24.04 -0.60
N ILE A 1052 -30.22 25.22 0.03
CA ILE A 1052 -29.56 26.38 -0.57
C ILE A 1052 -28.07 26.08 -0.80
N ILE A 1053 -27.39 25.58 0.22
CA ILE A 1053 -25.96 25.23 0.11
C ILE A 1053 -25.78 24.03 -0.83
N ASN A 1054 -26.68 23.04 -0.78
CA ASN A 1054 -26.67 21.92 -1.73
C ASN A 1054 -26.80 22.43 -3.18
N ALA A 1055 -27.69 23.40 -3.45
CA ALA A 1055 -27.87 23.99 -4.77
C ALA A 1055 -26.62 24.74 -5.25
N ARG A 1056 -25.97 25.52 -4.38
CA ARG A 1056 -24.71 26.22 -4.71
C ARG A 1056 -23.56 25.25 -4.97
N MET A 1057 -23.45 24.19 -4.17
CA MET A 1057 -22.46 23.14 -4.40
C MET A 1057 -22.65 22.46 -5.76
N MET A 1058 -23.90 22.15 -6.12
CA MET A 1058 -24.21 21.49 -7.39
C MET A 1058 -24.08 22.43 -8.60
N SER A 1059 -24.43 23.71 -8.48
CA SER A 1059 -24.41 24.67 -9.60
C SER A 1059 -23.08 25.40 -9.77
N VAL A 1060 -22.46 25.84 -8.69
CA VAL A 1060 -21.25 26.68 -8.71
C VAL A 1060 -19.99 25.82 -8.63
N SER A 1061 -19.90 24.97 -7.60
CA SER A 1061 -18.68 24.21 -7.31
C SER A 1061 -18.50 23.04 -8.27
N MET A 1062 -19.51 22.17 -8.37
CA MET A 1062 -19.46 20.96 -9.20
C MET A 1062 -19.94 21.20 -10.63
N LYS A 1063 -20.74 22.25 -10.83
CA LYS A 1063 -21.35 22.60 -12.12
C LYS A 1063 -22.03 21.40 -12.80
N VAL A 1064 -22.93 20.74 -12.08
CA VAL A 1064 -23.72 19.57 -12.54
C VAL A 1064 -25.22 19.88 -12.68
N GLY A 1065 -25.62 21.12 -12.42
CA GLY A 1065 -26.99 21.60 -12.57
C GLY A 1065 -27.05 23.13 -12.68
N VAL A 1066 -28.22 23.66 -13.01
CA VAL A 1066 -28.47 25.11 -13.13
C VAL A 1066 -29.46 25.54 -12.05
N GLU A 1067 -29.11 26.55 -11.28
CA GLU A 1067 -30.00 27.11 -10.27
C GLU A 1067 -30.96 28.14 -10.85
N VAL A 1068 -32.22 28.11 -10.41
CA VAL A 1068 -33.23 29.08 -10.80
C VAL A 1068 -32.97 30.40 -10.10
N GLU A 1069 -32.91 31.47 -10.88
CA GLU A 1069 -32.68 32.83 -10.42
C GLU A 1069 -33.88 33.34 -9.59
N LYS A 1070 -33.58 33.96 -8.44
CA LYS A 1070 -34.53 34.51 -7.47
C LYS A 1070 -34.20 35.96 -7.14
N GLY A 1071 -35.19 36.72 -6.70
CA GLY A 1071 -34.95 38.06 -6.15
C GLY A 1071 -34.05 38.02 -4.91
N GLU A 1072 -33.05 38.90 -4.86
CA GLU A 1072 -32.03 38.88 -3.79
C GLU A 1072 -32.63 39.17 -2.40
N GLN A 1073 -33.67 40.00 -2.32
CA GLN A 1073 -34.28 40.45 -1.06
C GLN A 1073 -35.53 39.64 -0.65
N ASP A 1074 -36.34 39.17 -1.59
CA ASP A 1074 -37.61 38.49 -1.30
C ASP A 1074 -37.53 36.97 -1.49
N GLY A 1075 -36.53 36.47 -2.22
CA GLY A 1075 -36.36 35.05 -2.51
C GLY A 1075 -37.38 34.48 -3.48
N LEU A 1076 -38.16 35.34 -4.15
CA LEU A 1076 -39.20 34.92 -5.08
C LEU A 1076 -38.60 34.65 -6.47
N PHE A 1077 -39.08 33.60 -7.15
CA PHE A 1077 -38.75 33.33 -8.54
C PHE A 1077 -39.93 33.67 -9.46
N MET A 1078 -39.60 33.99 -10.70
CA MET A 1078 -40.57 34.27 -11.78
C MET A 1078 -40.62 33.09 -12.76
N ARG A 1079 -41.76 32.91 -13.43
CA ARG A 1079 -41.94 31.92 -14.51
C ARG A 1079 -40.84 31.98 -15.58
N GLU A 1080 -40.35 33.18 -15.92
CA GLU A 1080 -39.28 33.37 -16.90
C GLU A 1080 -37.96 32.76 -16.41
N SER A 1081 -37.63 32.91 -15.12
CA SER A 1081 -36.43 32.33 -14.50
C SER A 1081 -36.48 30.80 -14.52
N VAL A 1082 -37.64 30.21 -14.23
CA VAL A 1082 -37.87 28.76 -14.32
C VAL A 1082 -37.69 28.28 -15.75
N CYS A 1083 -38.34 28.94 -16.72
CA CYS A 1083 -38.25 28.58 -18.13
C CYS A 1083 -36.80 28.68 -18.65
N LYS A 1084 -36.08 29.75 -18.28
CA LYS A 1084 -34.68 29.97 -18.65
C LYS A 1084 -33.77 28.85 -18.14
N ALA A 1085 -33.89 28.48 -16.85
CA ALA A 1085 -33.08 27.40 -16.27
C ALA A 1085 -33.33 26.05 -16.95
N VAL A 1086 -34.60 25.72 -17.23
CA VAL A 1086 -34.97 24.48 -17.93
C VAL A 1086 -34.42 24.46 -19.36
N ARG A 1087 -34.59 25.54 -20.13
CA ARG A 1087 -34.05 25.63 -21.50
C ARG A 1087 -32.54 25.50 -21.52
N THR A 1088 -31.84 26.13 -20.57
CA THR A 1088 -30.37 26.06 -20.44
C THR A 1088 -29.89 24.60 -20.38
N VAL A 1089 -30.55 23.73 -19.60
CA VAL A 1089 -30.13 22.34 -19.44
C VAL A 1089 -30.67 21.39 -20.51
N MET A 1090 -31.77 21.74 -21.17
CA MET A 1090 -32.45 20.89 -22.18
C MET A 1090 -32.03 21.20 -23.62
N GLU A 1091 -31.60 22.42 -23.94
CA GLU A 1091 -31.21 22.81 -25.28
C GLU A 1091 -29.77 22.35 -25.60
N GLU A 1092 -29.56 21.76 -26.78
CA GLU A 1092 -28.26 21.22 -27.19
C GLU A 1092 -27.21 22.31 -27.46
N GLY A 1093 -27.65 23.51 -27.88
CA GLY A 1093 -26.79 24.62 -28.28
C GLY A 1093 -26.19 25.43 -27.13
N ASP A 1094 -26.76 25.36 -25.93
CA ASP A 1094 -26.36 26.18 -24.79
C ASP A 1094 -24.98 25.78 -24.23
N LYS A 1095 -24.11 26.76 -23.97
CA LYS A 1095 -22.75 26.52 -23.47
C LYS A 1095 -22.74 25.99 -22.03
N VAL A 1096 -23.58 26.57 -21.15
CA VAL A 1096 -23.72 26.14 -19.75
C VAL A 1096 -24.36 24.76 -19.73
N GLY A 1097 -25.39 24.53 -20.54
CA GLY A 1097 -26.02 23.22 -20.73
C GLY A 1097 -25.02 22.12 -21.11
N LYS A 1098 -24.10 22.40 -22.03
CA LYS A 1098 -23.03 21.45 -22.42
C LYS A 1098 -22.07 21.14 -21.26
N GLU A 1099 -21.66 22.15 -20.50
CA GLU A 1099 -20.75 21.99 -19.34
C GLU A 1099 -21.41 21.13 -18.27
N VAL A 1100 -22.64 21.45 -17.86
CA VAL A 1100 -23.32 20.72 -16.78
C VAL A 1100 -23.64 19.27 -17.17
N ARG A 1101 -24.01 19.02 -18.44
CA ARG A 1101 -24.20 17.67 -18.98
C ARG A 1101 -22.91 16.84 -18.90
N ALA A 1102 -21.79 17.42 -19.32
CA ALA A 1102 -20.50 16.73 -19.33
C ALA A 1102 -20.01 16.43 -17.91
N ASN A 1103 -20.11 17.38 -16.99
CA ASN A 1103 -19.70 17.20 -15.59
C ASN A 1103 -20.60 16.20 -14.87
N LYS A 1104 -21.92 16.28 -15.08
CA LYS A 1104 -22.86 15.31 -14.53
C LYS A 1104 -22.60 13.90 -15.05
N ALA A 1105 -22.31 13.74 -16.34
CA ALA A 1105 -21.97 12.43 -16.92
C ALA A 1105 -20.71 11.84 -16.27
N LYS A 1106 -19.65 12.63 -16.09
CA LYS A 1106 -18.41 12.21 -15.41
C LYS A 1106 -18.67 11.81 -13.95
N LEU A 1107 -19.45 12.61 -13.22
CA LEU A 1107 -19.78 12.33 -11.82
C LEU A 1107 -20.62 11.06 -11.70
N ARG A 1108 -21.63 10.90 -12.56
CA ARG A 1108 -22.45 9.69 -12.65
C ARG A 1108 -21.60 8.46 -12.97
N GLU A 1109 -20.68 8.58 -13.93
CA GLU A 1109 -19.75 7.51 -14.28
C GLU A 1109 -18.87 7.14 -13.09
N LEU A 1110 -18.34 8.10 -12.33
CA LEU A 1110 -17.58 7.85 -11.11
C LEU A 1110 -18.42 7.13 -10.04
N LEU A 1111 -19.68 7.53 -9.86
CA LEU A 1111 -20.60 6.91 -8.89
C LEU A 1111 -21.04 5.50 -9.31
N LEU A 1112 -21.02 5.16 -10.61
CA LEU A 1112 -21.50 3.88 -11.15
C LEU A 1112 -20.42 2.88 -11.59
N LEU A 1113 -19.22 3.33 -12.02
CA LEU A 1113 -18.15 2.47 -12.53
C LEU A 1113 -17.35 1.76 -11.43
N LYS A 1114 -17.20 2.40 -10.26
CA LYS A 1114 -16.71 1.69 -9.08
C LYS A 1114 -17.86 0.82 -8.56
N LYS A 1115 -18.07 -0.36 -9.16
CA LYS A 1115 -19.17 -1.29 -8.86
C LYS A 1115 -19.31 -1.68 -7.37
N ASP A 1116 -18.35 -1.32 -6.52
CA ASP A 1116 -18.36 -1.55 -5.08
C ASP A 1116 -18.18 -0.28 -4.23
N LEU A 1117 -18.42 0.94 -4.76
CA LEU A 1117 -18.20 2.18 -4.00
C LEU A 1117 -19.05 2.24 -2.72
N ASP A 1118 -20.35 1.96 -2.82
CA ASP A 1118 -21.25 1.89 -1.66
C ASP A 1118 -20.81 0.80 -0.67
N SER A 1119 -20.40 -0.39 -1.14
CA SER A 1119 -19.89 -1.43 -0.24
C SER A 1119 -18.60 -0.99 0.44
N SER A 1120 -17.67 -0.39 -0.31
CA SER A 1120 -16.38 0.08 0.21
C SER A 1120 -16.55 1.15 1.29
N TYR A 1121 -17.49 2.07 1.13
CA TYR A 1121 -17.80 3.05 2.16
C TYR A 1121 -18.42 2.39 3.39
N ILE A 1122 -19.36 1.47 3.23
CA ILE A 1122 -19.96 0.73 4.36
C ILE A 1122 -18.92 -0.15 5.07
N ASP A 1123 -17.98 -0.75 4.34
CA ASP A 1123 -16.88 -1.53 4.91
C ASP A 1123 -15.94 -0.63 5.73
N SER A 1124 -15.54 0.53 5.19
CA SER A 1124 -14.75 1.52 5.93
C SER A 1124 -15.50 2.11 7.13
N PHE A 1125 -16.81 2.31 6.99
CA PHE A 1125 -17.69 2.79 8.06
C PHE A 1125 -17.70 1.77 9.22
N ASN A 1126 -17.85 0.48 8.92
CA ASN A 1126 -17.81 -0.60 9.90
C ASN A 1126 -16.44 -0.75 10.58
N GLU A 1127 -15.35 -0.55 9.84
CA GLU A 1127 -14.00 -0.54 10.43
C GLU A 1127 -13.84 0.61 11.43
N LYS A 1128 -14.29 1.82 11.08
CA LYS A 1128 -14.25 2.97 12.00
C LYS A 1128 -15.12 2.78 13.23
N LEU A 1129 -16.27 2.11 13.11
CA LEU A 1129 -17.07 1.73 14.28
C LEU A 1129 -16.28 0.80 15.20
N ARG A 1130 -15.57 -0.21 14.67
CA ARG A 1130 -14.70 -1.07 15.50
C ARG A 1130 -13.65 -0.28 16.24
N ASP A 1131 -12.98 0.65 15.55
CA ASP A 1131 -11.95 1.48 16.16
C ASP A 1131 -12.50 2.31 17.33
N LEU A 1132 -13.75 2.78 17.24
CA LEU A 1132 -14.41 3.53 18.32
C LEU A 1132 -14.70 2.70 19.57
N LEU A 1133 -14.83 1.38 19.47
CA LEU A 1133 -15.01 0.49 20.63
C LEU A 1133 -13.69 0.05 21.25
N LEU A 1134 -12.61 0.02 20.46
CA LEU A 1134 -11.28 -0.38 20.91
C LEU A 1134 -10.46 0.78 21.51
N GLY A 1135 -10.81 2.02 21.17
CA GLY A 1135 -10.29 3.25 21.78
C GLY A 1135 -11.18 3.78 22.88
#